data_AF-A0A6J0YJN8-F1
#
_entry.id   AF-A0A6J0YJN8-F1
#
_cell.length_a   1.000
_cell.length_b   1.000
_cell.length_c   1.000
_cell.angle_alpha   90.00
_cell.angle_beta   90.00
_cell.angle_gamma   90.00
#
_symmetry.space_group_name_H-M   'P 1'
#
loop_
_entity.id
_entity.type
_entity.pdbx_description
1 polymer ?
#
loop_
_entity_poly.entity_id
_entity_poly.type
_entity_poly.pdbx_seq_one_letter_code
_entity_poly.pdbx_strand_id
1 'polypeptide(L)'
;MANGGGGGGGGGGSSLRMSSNIHANHLSLDASSSSSSSSSSSSSSSVHEPKMDALIIPVTMEVPCDSRGQRMWWAFLASSMVTFFGGLFIILLWRTLKYLWTVCCHCGGKTKEAQKINNGSSQADGTLKPVDEKEEAVAAEVGWMTSVKDWAGVMISAQTLTGRVLVVLVFALSIGALVIYFIDSSNPIESCQNFYKDFTLQIDMAFNVFFLLYFGLRFIAANDKLWFWLEVNSVVDFFTVPPVFVSVYLNRSWLGLRFLRALRLIQFSEILQFLNILKTSNSIKLVNLLSIFISTWLTAAGFIHLVENSGDPWENFQNNQALTYWECVYLLMVTMSTVGYGDVYAKTTLGRLFMVFFILGGLAMFASYVPEIIELIGNRKKYGGSYSAVSGRKHIVVCGHITLESVSNFLKDFLHKDRDDVNVEIVFLHNISPNLELEALFKRHFTQVEFYQGSVLNPHDLARVKIESADACLILANKYCADPDAEDASNIMRVISIKNYHPKIRIITQMLQYHNKAHLLNIPSWNWKEGDDAICLAELKLGFIAQSCLAQGLSTMLANLFSMRSFIKIEEDTWQKYYLEGVSNEMYTEYLSSAFVGLSFPTVCELCFVKLKLLMIAIEYKSANRESRILINPGNHLKIQEGTLGFFIASDAKEVKRAFFYCKACHDDITDPKRIKKCGCKRLIYFEDEQPSTLSPKKKQRNGGMRNSPSSSPKLMRHDPLLIPGNDQIDNMDSNVKKYDSTGMFHWCAPKEIEKVILTRSEAAMTVLSGHVVVCIFGDVSSALIGLRNLVMPLRASNFHYHELKHIVFVGSIEYLKREWETLHNFPKVSILPGTPLSRADLRAVNINLCDMCVILSANQNNIDDTSLQDKECILASLNIKSMQFDDSIGVLQANSQGFTPPGMDRSSPDNSPVHGMLRQPSITTGVNIPIITELVNDTNVQFLDQDDDDDPDTELYLTQPFACGTAFAVSVLDSLMSATYFNDNILTLIRTLVTGGATPELEALIAEENALRGGYSTPQTLANRDRCRVAQLALLDGPFADLGDGGCYGDLFCKALKTYNMLCFGIYRLRDAHLSTPSQCTKRYVITNPPYEFELVPTDLIFCLMQFDHNAGQSRASLSHSSHSSQSSSKKSSSVHSIPSTANRQNRPKSRESRDKQKYVQEERL
;
A
#
# COMPACT_ATOMS: atom_id res chain seq x y z
N MET A 1 36.26 -28.39 14.58
CA MET A 1 35.57 -29.21 15.61
C MET A 1 34.26 -28.50 15.92
N ALA A 2 33.07 -29.11 15.96
CA ALA A 2 32.57 -30.42 15.49
C ALA A 2 31.18 -30.15 14.85
N ASN A 3 30.65 -30.82 13.82
CA ASN A 3 30.62 -32.23 13.38
C ASN A 3 29.57 -33.11 14.10
N GLY A 4 28.73 -33.80 13.31
CA GLY A 4 27.58 -34.63 13.73
C GLY A 4 26.24 -33.85 13.83
N GLY A 5 25.14 -34.21 13.16
CA GLY A 5 24.93 -35.15 12.05
C GLY A 5 24.02 -36.36 12.36
N GLY A 6 23.05 -36.66 11.48
CA GLY A 6 22.43 -38.00 11.38
C GLY A 6 20.89 -38.08 11.30
N GLY A 7 20.36 -38.45 10.12
CA GLY A 7 19.07 -39.15 9.93
C GLY A 7 17.76 -38.32 10.00
N GLY A 8 16.66 -38.74 9.34
CA GLY A 8 16.54 -39.79 8.32
C GLY A 8 15.09 -40.26 8.04
N GLY A 9 14.72 -40.39 6.75
CA GLY A 9 13.43 -40.93 6.26
C GLY A 9 12.26 -39.92 6.21
N GLY A 10 11.33 -39.93 5.25
CA GLY A 10 11.27 -40.63 3.95
C GLY A 10 10.08 -41.60 3.77
N GLY A 11 9.23 -41.40 2.75
CA GLY A 11 8.24 -42.41 2.32
C GLY A 11 7.11 -41.94 1.37
N GLY A 12 7.09 -42.48 0.13
CA GLY A 12 5.97 -42.41 -0.85
C GLY A 12 5.79 -41.06 -1.59
N GLY A 13 5.39 -41.00 -2.87
CA GLY A 13 5.08 -42.02 -3.90
C GLY A 13 4.25 -41.39 -5.06
N SER A 14 4.04 -41.98 -6.24
CA SER A 14 4.60 -43.18 -6.92
C SER A 14 4.15 -43.22 -8.41
N SER A 15 4.44 -44.30 -9.16
CA SER A 15 3.85 -44.66 -10.48
C SER A 15 4.37 -43.89 -11.73
N LEU A 16 4.58 -44.49 -12.93
CA LEU A 16 4.31 -45.86 -13.42
C LEU A 16 5.28 -46.30 -14.57
N ARG A 17 5.55 -47.63 -14.62
CA ARG A 17 6.13 -48.59 -15.63
C ARG A 17 6.40 -48.16 -17.09
N MET A 18 7.22 -48.87 -17.90
CA MET A 18 7.63 -50.31 -17.98
C MET A 18 9.17 -50.46 -18.13
N SER A 19 9.89 -51.50 -17.66
CA SER A 19 9.75 -52.99 -17.67
C SER A 19 10.14 -53.63 -19.03
N SER A 20 11.26 -54.36 -19.16
CA SER A 20 11.48 -55.77 -18.71
C SER A 20 13.01 -56.10 -18.64
N ASN A 21 13.55 -56.74 -17.58
CA ASN A 21 13.84 -58.20 -17.40
C ASN A 21 14.80 -58.81 -18.46
N ILE A 22 15.79 -59.72 -18.24
CA ILE A 22 16.41 -60.47 -17.10
C ILE A 22 17.70 -61.19 -17.68
N HIS A 23 18.74 -61.76 -17.01
CA HIS A 23 19.07 -62.22 -15.64
C HIS A 23 20.61 -62.18 -15.33
N ALA A 24 20.97 -62.17 -14.04
CA ALA A 24 22.14 -62.75 -13.33
C ALA A 24 23.46 -63.25 -14.02
N ASN A 25 24.58 -62.73 -13.47
CA ASN A 25 25.78 -63.41 -12.91
C ASN A 25 26.89 -64.13 -13.75
N HIS A 26 28.11 -63.90 -13.24
CA HIS A 26 29.29 -64.79 -13.08
C HIS A 26 30.55 -64.58 -13.94
N LEU A 27 31.67 -65.16 -13.46
CA LEU A 27 33.06 -64.77 -13.72
C LEU A 27 33.72 -65.35 -15.00
N SER A 28 34.77 -64.62 -15.42
CA SER A 28 36.11 -65.08 -15.88
C SER A 28 36.34 -65.79 -17.23
N LEU A 29 37.29 -65.19 -17.95
CA LEU A 29 38.44 -65.80 -18.67
C LEU A 29 38.28 -66.44 -20.07
N ASP A 30 39.36 -66.20 -20.83
CA ASP A 30 40.00 -66.98 -21.90
C ASP A 30 39.39 -67.21 -23.31
N ALA A 31 40.13 -66.61 -24.27
CA ALA A 31 40.79 -67.27 -25.41
C ALA A 31 40.03 -67.70 -26.69
N SER A 32 40.42 -67.03 -27.78
CA SER A 32 40.78 -67.58 -29.11
C SER A 32 39.75 -68.27 -30.04
N SER A 33 39.45 -67.53 -31.12
CA SER A 33 39.78 -67.84 -32.54
C SER A 33 38.85 -68.66 -33.47
N SER A 34 38.73 -68.12 -34.71
CA SER A 34 38.36 -68.79 -35.99
C SER A 34 36.90 -69.29 -36.16
N SER A 35 36.27 -69.36 -37.34
CA SER A 35 36.46 -68.76 -38.71
C SER A 35 35.14 -69.00 -39.51
N SER A 36 34.92 -68.78 -40.83
CA SER A 36 35.71 -68.45 -42.03
C SER A 36 34.77 -67.95 -43.18
N SER A 37 35.31 -67.77 -44.41
CA SER A 37 34.62 -67.87 -45.73
C SER A 37 33.84 -66.63 -46.26
N SER A 38 33.82 -66.30 -47.57
CA SER A 38 34.58 -66.82 -48.75
C SER A 38 34.53 -65.85 -49.98
N SER A 39 35.16 -66.25 -51.11
CA SER A 39 35.33 -65.59 -52.44
C SER A 39 36.39 -64.44 -52.50
N SER A 40 37.41 -64.31 -53.38
CA SER A 40 37.95 -64.92 -54.65
C SER A 40 37.99 -63.87 -55.79
N SER A 41 38.90 -63.79 -56.79
CA SER A 41 40.06 -64.57 -57.30
C SER A 41 40.66 -63.79 -58.52
N SER A 42 41.87 -63.98 -59.10
CA SER A 42 43.14 -64.71 -58.82
C SER A 42 44.20 -64.36 -59.91
N SER A 43 45.46 -64.86 -59.80
CA SER A 43 46.53 -64.98 -60.86
C SER A 43 47.11 -63.69 -61.50
N SER A 44 48.37 -63.57 -61.93
CA SER A 44 49.63 -64.38 -61.87
C SER A 44 50.83 -63.43 -62.21
N SER A 45 52.14 -63.73 -62.14
CA SER A 45 52.92 -64.99 -62.24
C SER A 45 54.31 -64.94 -61.57
N SER A 46 54.98 -66.09 -61.53
CA SER A 46 56.30 -66.46 -60.96
C SER A 46 57.50 -66.19 -61.94
N VAL A 47 58.82 -66.38 -61.68
CA VAL A 47 59.64 -66.93 -60.56
C VAL A 47 61.16 -66.59 -60.71
N HIS A 48 62.00 -66.95 -59.71
CA HIS A 48 63.49 -67.13 -59.70
C HIS A 48 64.49 -65.94 -59.52
N GLU A 49 65.42 -66.19 -58.59
CA GLU A 49 66.76 -65.60 -58.32
C GLU A 49 67.89 -66.23 -59.19
N PRO A 50 69.20 -65.87 -59.09
CA PRO A 50 69.86 -64.64 -58.55
C PRO A 50 71.03 -64.09 -59.43
N LYS A 51 71.52 -62.86 -59.17
CA LYS A 51 72.98 -62.51 -59.03
C LYS A 51 73.31 -61.03 -58.72
N MET A 52 74.58 -60.80 -58.37
CA MET A 52 75.31 -59.54 -58.09
C MET A 52 75.32 -58.56 -59.30
N ASP A 53 75.72 -57.28 -59.21
CA ASP A 53 76.82 -56.67 -58.43
C ASP A 53 76.72 -55.12 -58.31
N ALA A 54 77.80 -54.45 -57.83
CA ALA A 54 78.12 -53.00 -57.90
C ALA A 54 77.78 -52.08 -56.69
N LEU A 55 78.48 -52.33 -55.58
CA LEU A 55 79.06 -51.37 -54.61
C LEU A 55 78.77 -49.84 -54.76
N ILE A 56 78.03 -49.24 -53.81
CA ILE A 56 78.24 -47.87 -53.30
C ILE A 56 78.12 -47.89 -51.77
N ILE A 57 78.97 -47.14 -51.06
CA ILE A 57 79.05 -47.07 -49.57
C ILE A 57 78.47 -45.72 -49.05
N PRO A 58 78.30 -45.49 -47.73
CA PRO A 58 76.97 -45.42 -47.12
C PRO A 58 76.57 -44.01 -46.64
N VAL A 59 75.31 -43.84 -46.20
CA VAL A 59 74.94 -42.79 -45.24
C VAL A 59 74.00 -43.35 -44.18
N THR A 60 74.49 -43.47 -42.95
CA THR A 60 73.68 -43.61 -41.73
C THR A 60 73.37 -42.22 -41.17
N MET A 61 72.11 -41.95 -40.79
CA MET A 61 71.74 -40.74 -40.04
C MET A 61 70.84 -41.05 -38.84
N GLU A 62 71.43 -41.71 -37.84
CA GLU A 62 71.15 -41.31 -36.46
C GLU A 62 72.17 -40.23 -36.08
N VAL A 63 71.70 -39.09 -35.58
CA VAL A 63 72.53 -38.03 -34.98
C VAL A 63 71.83 -37.57 -33.70
N PRO A 64 72.50 -37.45 -32.54
CA PRO A 64 71.81 -37.34 -31.25
C PRO A 64 71.38 -35.91 -30.92
N CYS A 65 70.48 -35.79 -29.94
CA CYS A 65 70.20 -34.54 -29.25
C CYS A 65 71.32 -34.20 -28.23
N ASP A 66 72.55 -34.03 -28.73
CA ASP A 66 73.83 -33.87 -28.00
C ASP A 66 74.28 -35.08 -27.15
N SER A 67 75.52 -35.54 -27.38
CA SER A 67 76.13 -36.69 -26.69
C SER A 67 76.67 -36.37 -25.29
N ARG A 68 76.44 -35.15 -24.78
CA ARG A 68 76.84 -34.71 -23.43
C ARG A 68 75.68 -34.41 -22.49
N GLY A 69 74.43 -34.52 -22.95
CA GLY A 69 73.24 -34.34 -22.11
C GLY A 69 73.07 -32.94 -21.52
N GLN A 70 73.65 -31.90 -22.12
CA GLN A 70 73.57 -30.54 -21.57
C GLN A 70 72.18 -29.92 -21.82
N ARG A 71 71.60 -29.35 -20.76
CA ARG A 71 70.34 -28.58 -20.78
C ARG A 71 70.57 -27.23 -21.46
N MET A 72 69.74 -26.88 -22.44
CA MET A 72 69.87 -25.69 -23.30
C MET A 72 68.82 -24.59 -23.02
N TRP A 73 68.07 -24.72 -21.91
CA TRP A 73 67.09 -23.74 -21.40
C TRP A 73 67.52 -22.26 -21.50
N TRP A 74 68.82 -21.98 -21.32
CA TRP A 74 69.39 -20.63 -21.34
C TRP A 74 69.24 -19.95 -22.70
N ALA A 75 69.27 -20.69 -23.83
CA ALA A 75 69.12 -20.13 -25.17
C ALA A 75 67.71 -19.54 -25.39
N PHE A 76 66.69 -20.22 -24.87
CA PHE A 76 65.29 -19.78 -24.92
C PHE A 76 65.11 -18.49 -24.11
N LEU A 77 65.56 -18.47 -22.85
CA LEU A 77 65.44 -17.31 -21.98
C LEU A 77 66.24 -16.10 -22.51
N ALA A 78 67.44 -16.35 -23.05
CA ALA A 78 68.25 -15.32 -23.69
C ALA A 78 67.54 -14.68 -24.89
N SER A 79 66.81 -15.44 -25.70
CA SER A 79 66.06 -14.88 -26.84
C SER A 79 65.00 -13.85 -26.41
N SER A 80 64.24 -14.14 -25.33
CA SER A 80 63.28 -13.20 -24.76
C SER A 80 63.95 -11.99 -24.10
N MET A 81 65.02 -12.22 -23.31
CA MET A 81 65.79 -11.15 -22.67
C MET A 81 66.37 -10.16 -23.69
N VAL A 82 67.02 -10.67 -24.74
CA VAL A 82 67.63 -9.86 -25.81
C VAL A 82 66.55 -9.13 -26.62
N THR A 83 65.42 -9.77 -26.90
CA THR A 83 64.28 -9.11 -27.59
C THR A 83 63.74 -7.96 -26.75
N PHE A 84 63.43 -8.19 -25.47
CA PHE A 84 62.85 -7.19 -24.57
C PHE A 84 63.79 -6.02 -24.32
N PHE A 85 65.01 -6.28 -23.83
CA PHE A 85 65.97 -5.22 -23.50
C PHE A 85 66.56 -4.56 -24.75
N GLY A 86 66.82 -5.32 -25.82
CA GLY A 86 67.32 -4.77 -27.08
C GLY A 86 66.33 -3.78 -27.71
N GLY A 87 65.05 -4.15 -27.81
CA GLY A 87 64.01 -3.24 -28.29
C GLY A 87 63.77 -2.05 -27.36
N LEU A 88 63.83 -2.25 -26.03
CA LEU A 88 63.74 -1.16 -25.05
C LEU A 88 64.89 -0.15 -25.23
N PHE A 89 66.14 -0.62 -25.37
CA PHE A 89 67.28 0.25 -25.66
C PHE A 89 67.15 0.95 -27.02
N ILE A 90 66.64 0.29 -28.06
CA ILE A 90 66.37 0.93 -29.36
C ILE A 90 65.34 2.06 -29.22
N ILE A 91 64.25 1.87 -28.47
CA ILE A 91 63.23 2.91 -28.24
C ILE A 91 63.81 4.07 -27.42
N LEU A 92 64.60 3.79 -26.39
CA LEU A 92 65.26 4.83 -25.57
C LEU A 92 66.30 5.60 -26.38
N LEU A 93 67.15 4.91 -27.17
CA LEU A 93 68.13 5.54 -28.07
C LEU A 93 67.45 6.35 -29.17
N TRP A 94 66.34 5.89 -29.74
CA TRP A 94 65.59 6.66 -30.72
C TRP A 94 65.00 7.95 -30.11
N ARG A 95 64.51 7.87 -28.86
CA ARG A 95 64.06 9.05 -28.10
C ARG A 95 65.22 10.00 -27.81
N THR A 96 66.32 9.53 -27.23
CA THR A 96 67.47 10.40 -26.90
C THR A 96 68.08 11.01 -28.16
N LEU A 97 68.24 10.25 -29.26
CA LEU A 97 68.72 10.78 -30.54
C LEU A 97 67.74 11.80 -31.15
N LYS A 98 66.43 11.61 -31.06
CA LYS A 98 65.44 12.62 -31.51
C LYS A 98 65.58 13.93 -30.74
N TYR A 99 65.66 13.88 -29.41
CA TYR A 99 65.84 15.08 -28.57
C TYR A 99 67.23 15.71 -28.75
N LEU A 100 68.29 14.90 -28.82
CA LEU A 100 69.66 15.33 -29.04
C LEU A 100 69.83 15.98 -30.43
N TRP A 101 69.13 15.50 -31.46
CA TRP A 101 69.13 16.14 -32.77
C TRP A 101 68.49 17.54 -32.73
N THR A 102 67.36 17.72 -32.03
CA THR A 102 66.78 19.07 -31.85
C THR A 102 67.62 19.98 -30.95
N VAL A 103 68.34 19.45 -29.95
CA VAL A 103 69.18 20.26 -29.05
C VAL A 103 70.54 20.59 -29.68
N CYS A 104 71.23 19.63 -30.27
CA CYS A 104 72.58 19.81 -30.81
C CYS A 104 72.60 20.28 -32.28
N CYS A 105 71.63 19.88 -33.11
CA CYS A 105 71.58 20.24 -34.54
C CYS A 105 70.60 21.38 -34.86
N HIS A 106 69.99 22.01 -33.84
CA HIS A 106 69.22 23.25 -34.00
C HIS A 106 69.73 24.43 -33.15
N CYS A 107 70.63 24.23 -32.18
CA CYS A 107 71.41 25.31 -31.54
C CYS A 107 72.54 25.86 -32.44
N GLY A 108 72.25 26.04 -33.74
CA GLY A 108 73.21 26.41 -34.79
C GLY A 108 72.73 27.50 -35.75
N GLY A 109 71.66 28.24 -35.43
CA GLY A 109 71.17 29.29 -36.34
C GLY A 109 70.10 30.23 -35.79
N LYS A 110 70.46 31.52 -35.68
CA LYS A 110 69.60 32.70 -35.51
C LYS A 110 68.95 32.92 -34.13
N THR A 111 68.36 34.09 -33.99
CA THR A 111 68.30 34.90 -32.76
C THR A 111 66.91 35.07 -32.17
N LYS A 112 66.88 35.50 -30.89
CA LYS A 112 65.68 35.92 -30.16
C LYS A 112 64.82 36.90 -30.95
N GLU A 113 63.51 36.73 -30.87
CA GLU A 113 62.59 37.81 -30.49
C GLU A 113 61.70 37.30 -29.34
N ALA A 114 61.07 38.21 -28.60
CA ALA A 114 60.31 37.88 -27.39
C ALA A 114 59.11 38.81 -27.20
N GLN A 115 57.91 38.24 -27.07
CA GLN A 115 56.65 38.85 -26.63
C GLN A 115 55.58 37.73 -26.56
N LYS A 116 54.54 37.79 -25.72
CA LYS A 116 54.35 38.51 -24.44
C LYS A 116 53.27 37.80 -23.63
N ILE A 117 53.27 37.96 -22.30
CA ILE A 117 52.16 37.53 -21.43
C ILE A 117 50.97 38.49 -21.61
N ASN A 118 49.74 37.99 -21.66
CA ASN A 118 48.64 38.62 -20.93
C ASN A 118 47.52 37.64 -20.55
N ASN A 119 46.83 37.94 -19.44
CA ASN A 119 45.62 37.25 -18.98
C ASN A 119 44.35 37.95 -19.48
N GLY A 120 43.21 37.26 -19.48
CA GLY A 120 41.88 37.83 -19.69
C GLY A 120 40.80 36.82 -19.28
N SER A 121 39.74 37.27 -18.60
CA SER A 121 38.79 36.37 -17.91
C SER A 121 37.33 36.79 -18.01
N SER A 122 36.45 35.78 -17.97
CA SER A 122 35.03 35.81 -17.55
C SER A 122 33.95 36.31 -18.51
N GLN A 123 32.73 35.79 -18.25
CA GLN A 123 31.40 36.08 -18.87
C GLN A 123 31.23 35.52 -20.30
N ALA A 124 30.25 34.64 -20.59
CA ALA A 124 28.77 34.71 -20.50
C ALA A 124 28.16 35.51 -21.68
N ASP A 125 27.03 35.14 -22.31
CA ASP A 125 26.02 34.10 -22.09
C ASP A 125 25.34 33.72 -23.45
N GLY A 126 24.49 32.69 -23.51
CA GLY A 126 23.39 32.61 -24.50
C GLY A 126 23.56 31.79 -25.80
N THR A 127 22.82 30.68 -25.87
CA THR A 127 22.04 30.16 -27.02
C THR A 127 22.57 30.10 -28.47
N LEU A 128 22.76 28.85 -28.91
CA LEU A 128 22.23 28.20 -30.14
C LEU A 128 22.55 28.71 -31.58
N LYS A 129 23.08 27.72 -32.34
CA LYS A 129 23.07 27.48 -33.80
C LYS A 129 24.10 28.22 -34.68
N PRO A 130 24.78 27.50 -35.59
CA PRO A 130 25.82 28.06 -36.46
C PRO A 130 25.27 28.61 -37.78
N VAL A 131 26.05 29.52 -38.38
CA VAL A 131 26.12 29.81 -39.81
C VAL A 131 27.61 29.81 -40.18
N ASP A 132 27.96 29.33 -41.37
CA ASP A 132 29.34 29.06 -41.76
C ASP A 132 30.22 30.32 -41.88
N GLU A 133 31.29 30.37 -41.08
CA GLU A 133 32.52 31.06 -41.48
C GLU A 133 33.65 30.04 -41.62
N LYS A 134 34.37 30.11 -42.75
CA LYS A 134 35.49 29.21 -43.04
C LYS A 134 36.76 29.74 -42.39
N GLU A 135 37.17 29.14 -41.28
CA GLU A 135 38.61 29.08 -41.00
C GLU A 135 39.26 28.16 -42.03
N GLU A 136 40.15 28.70 -42.86
CA GLU A 136 41.08 27.89 -43.65
C GLU A 136 42.14 27.29 -42.72
N ALA A 137 41.76 26.21 -42.03
CA ALA A 137 42.69 25.36 -41.32
C ALA A 137 43.75 24.87 -42.32
N VAL A 138 44.98 25.38 -42.19
CA VAL A 138 46.11 25.00 -43.04
C VAL A 138 46.33 23.50 -42.91
N ALA A 139 45.95 22.77 -43.95
CA ALA A 139 45.99 21.32 -43.98
C ALA A 139 47.44 20.82 -44.03
N ALA A 140 48.05 20.68 -42.84
CA ALA A 140 49.26 19.90 -42.68
C ALA A 140 48.97 18.48 -43.20
N GLU A 141 49.70 18.05 -44.23
CA GLU A 141 49.42 16.80 -44.93
C GLU A 141 49.39 15.61 -43.95
N VAL A 142 48.27 14.87 -43.95
CA VAL A 142 48.06 13.70 -43.09
C VAL A 142 48.99 12.58 -43.57
N GLY A 143 50.20 12.57 -43.03
CA GLY A 143 51.28 11.71 -43.50
C GLY A 143 50.92 10.23 -43.39
N TRP A 144 51.45 9.42 -44.32
CA TRP A 144 51.26 7.96 -44.38
C TRP A 144 51.31 7.25 -43.01
N MET A 145 52.22 7.66 -42.12
CA MET A 145 52.38 7.10 -40.78
C MET A 145 51.14 7.27 -39.88
N THR A 146 50.40 8.38 -39.97
CA THR A 146 49.16 8.56 -39.20
C THR A 146 48.04 7.72 -39.80
N SER A 147 47.87 7.74 -41.12
CA SER A 147 46.84 6.92 -41.81
C SER A 147 46.98 5.41 -41.51
N VAL A 148 48.21 4.88 -41.48
CA VAL A 148 48.48 3.47 -41.12
C VAL A 148 48.23 3.20 -39.62
N LYS A 149 48.58 4.15 -38.74
CA LYS A 149 48.31 4.05 -37.30
C LYS A 149 46.81 4.05 -37.01
N ASP A 150 46.05 4.92 -37.66
CA ASP A 150 44.61 5.07 -37.44
C ASP A 150 43.84 3.85 -37.99
N TRP A 151 44.26 3.33 -39.15
CA TRP A 151 43.78 2.02 -39.67
C TRP A 151 44.03 0.88 -38.66
N ALA A 152 45.23 0.77 -38.10
CA ALA A 152 45.53 -0.23 -37.08
C ALA A 152 44.70 -0.02 -35.79
N GLY A 153 44.50 1.23 -35.36
CA GLY A 153 43.63 1.56 -34.22
C GLY A 153 42.17 1.15 -34.43
N VAL A 154 41.63 1.36 -35.63
CA VAL A 154 40.27 0.95 -36.01
C VAL A 154 40.11 -0.58 -36.12
N MET A 155 41.21 -1.31 -36.37
CA MET A 155 41.22 -2.78 -36.28
C MET A 155 41.28 -3.29 -34.84
N ILE A 156 42.14 -2.73 -33.98
CA ILE A 156 42.29 -3.18 -32.59
C ILE A 156 41.05 -2.83 -31.75
N SER A 157 40.43 -1.68 -31.97
CA SER A 157 39.28 -1.18 -31.17
C SER A 157 37.92 -1.86 -31.47
N ALA A 158 37.89 -2.93 -32.28
CA ALA A 158 36.68 -3.71 -32.61
C ALA A 158 35.48 -2.91 -33.15
N GLN A 159 35.71 -1.69 -33.64
CA GLN A 159 34.69 -0.85 -34.27
C GLN A 159 34.20 -1.45 -35.59
N THR A 160 35.13 -2.06 -36.34
CA THR A 160 34.88 -2.75 -37.61
C THR A 160 34.56 -4.23 -37.42
N LEU A 161 33.83 -4.83 -38.37
CA LEU A 161 33.57 -6.28 -38.38
C LEU A 161 34.89 -7.09 -38.43
N THR A 162 35.86 -6.65 -39.22
CA THR A 162 37.20 -7.25 -39.29
C THR A 162 37.94 -7.13 -37.96
N GLY A 163 37.85 -6.00 -37.25
CA GLY A 163 38.38 -5.84 -35.91
C GLY A 163 37.73 -6.77 -34.88
N ARG A 164 36.41 -6.97 -34.95
CA ARG A 164 35.69 -7.94 -34.08
C ARG A 164 36.14 -9.37 -34.33
N VAL A 165 36.30 -9.76 -35.60
CA VAL A 165 36.82 -11.10 -35.95
C VAL A 165 38.26 -11.27 -35.46
N LEU A 166 39.12 -10.26 -35.62
CA LEU A 166 40.49 -10.26 -35.08
C LEU A 166 40.49 -10.47 -33.56
N VAL A 167 39.68 -9.71 -32.82
CA VAL A 167 39.57 -9.79 -31.36
C VAL A 167 39.03 -11.14 -30.88
N VAL A 168 38.04 -11.72 -31.56
CA VAL A 168 37.54 -13.08 -31.26
C VAL A 168 38.61 -14.15 -31.52
N LEU A 169 39.38 -14.02 -32.61
CA LEU A 169 40.48 -14.93 -32.90
C LEU A 169 41.60 -14.82 -31.86
N VAL A 170 42.00 -13.61 -31.47
CA VAL A 170 42.99 -13.39 -30.38
C VAL A 170 42.57 -14.07 -29.10
N PHE A 171 41.28 -13.99 -28.72
CA PHE A 171 40.74 -14.64 -27.54
C PHE A 171 40.77 -16.18 -27.66
N ALA A 172 40.19 -16.73 -28.73
CA ALA A 172 40.09 -18.18 -28.93
C ALA A 172 41.48 -18.84 -29.03
N LEU A 173 42.41 -18.21 -29.76
CA LEU A 173 43.79 -18.69 -29.90
C LEU A 173 44.58 -18.53 -28.61
N SER A 174 44.28 -17.54 -27.75
CA SER A 174 44.94 -17.40 -26.44
C SER A 174 44.54 -18.51 -25.48
N ILE A 175 43.26 -18.91 -25.48
CA ILE A 175 42.80 -20.12 -24.77
C ILE A 175 43.47 -21.36 -25.37
N GLY A 176 43.52 -21.49 -26.70
CA GLY A 176 44.20 -22.60 -27.38
C GLY A 176 45.67 -22.73 -26.98
N ALA A 177 46.41 -21.63 -26.97
CA ALA A 177 47.83 -21.60 -26.57
C ALA A 177 48.05 -21.89 -25.08
N LEU A 178 47.06 -21.62 -24.22
CA LEU A 178 47.07 -22.01 -22.81
C LEU A 178 46.74 -23.50 -22.62
N VAL A 179 45.81 -24.05 -23.40
CA VAL A 179 45.52 -25.49 -23.42
C VAL A 179 46.72 -26.30 -23.93
N ILE A 180 47.45 -25.80 -24.94
CA ILE A 180 48.72 -26.41 -25.36
C ILE A 180 49.73 -26.40 -24.20
N TYR A 181 49.84 -25.31 -23.43
CA TYR A 181 50.69 -25.30 -22.23
C TYR A 181 50.25 -26.34 -21.19
N PHE A 182 48.95 -26.54 -20.97
CA PHE A 182 48.46 -27.58 -20.05
C PHE A 182 48.82 -29.00 -20.54
N ILE A 183 48.77 -29.26 -21.85
CA ILE A 183 49.22 -30.54 -22.44
C ILE A 183 50.75 -30.69 -22.31
N ASP A 184 51.52 -29.66 -22.65
CA ASP A 184 52.97 -29.65 -22.51
C ASP A 184 53.42 -29.82 -21.05
N SER A 185 52.61 -29.36 -20.08
CA SER A 185 52.96 -29.39 -18.65
C SER A 185 53.05 -30.80 -18.04
N SER A 186 52.51 -31.83 -18.70
CA SER A 186 52.74 -33.24 -18.31
C SER A 186 54.03 -33.84 -18.87
N ASN A 187 54.74 -33.13 -19.75
CA ASN A 187 56.01 -33.58 -20.31
C ASN A 187 57.21 -33.09 -19.47
N PRO A 188 58.38 -33.75 -19.55
CA PRO A 188 59.61 -33.26 -18.92
C PRO A 188 59.97 -31.83 -19.37
N ILE A 189 60.54 -31.05 -18.43
CA ILE A 189 60.82 -29.60 -18.58
C ILE A 189 61.59 -29.23 -19.86
N GLU A 190 62.46 -30.12 -20.34
CA GLU A 190 63.18 -29.99 -21.61
C GLU A 190 63.15 -31.35 -22.34
N SER A 191 62.70 -31.38 -23.59
CA SER A 191 62.54 -32.60 -24.39
C SER A 191 62.83 -32.35 -25.88
N CYS A 192 63.32 -33.37 -26.61
CA CYS A 192 63.63 -33.23 -28.03
C CYS A 192 62.45 -33.66 -28.90
N GLN A 193 61.90 -32.71 -29.66
CA GLN A 193 60.72 -32.85 -30.50
C GLN A 193 61.09 -32.42 -31.93
N ASN A 194 61.09 -33.37 -32.87
CA ASN A 194 61.30 -33.05 -34.28
C ASN A 194 60.04 -32.37 -34.84
N PHE A 195 60.20 -31.14 -35.34
CA PHE A 195 59.09 -30.31 -35.81
C PHE A 195 58.14 -31.01 -36.81
N TYR A 196 58.65 -31.89 -37.66
CA TYR A 196 57.83 -32.60 -38.65
C TYR A 196 57.03 -33.79 -38.08
N LYS A 197 57.34 -34.23 -36.86
CA LYS A 197 56.64 -35.34 -36.18
C LYS A 197 55.67 -34.88 -35.09
N ASP A 198 55.94 -33.74 -34.45
CA ASP A 198 55.11 -33.28 -33.34
C ASP A 198 54.04 -32.26 -33.80
N PHE A 199 52.78 -32.65 -33.63
CA PHE A 199 51.62 -31.85 -34.03
C PHE A 199 51.34 -30.70 -33.04
N THR A 200 51.71 -30.82 -31.75
CA THR A 200 51.50 -29.72 -30.79
C THR A 200 52.37 -28.53 -31.13
N LEU A 201 53.65 -28.77 -31.46
CA LEU A 201 54.62 -27.75 -31.84
C LEU A 201 54.27 -27.06 -33.18
N GLN A 202 53.64 -27.78 -34.11
CA GLN A 202 53.13 -27.20 -35.36
C GLN A 202 51.96 -26.22 -35.11
N ILE A 203 50.99 -26.60 -34.27
CA ILE A 203 49.88 -25.71 -33.89
C ILE A 203 50.40 -24.53 -33.06
N ASP A 204 51.31 -24.76 -32.10
CA ASP A 204 51.88 -23.70 -31.28
C ASP A 204 52.66 -22.69 -32.12
N MET A 205 53.42 -23.14 -33.13
CA MET A 205 54.05 -22.26 -34.10
C MET A 205 53.01 -21.39 -34.84
N ALA A 206 51.93 -21.99 -35.36
CA ALA A 206 50.87 -21.23 -36.04
C ALA A 206 50.21 -20.18 -35.12
N PHE A 207 49.96 -20.51 -33.86
CA PHE A 207 49.42 -19.58 -32.88
C PHE A 207 50.40 -18.43 -32.56
N ASN A 208 51.69 -18.72 -32.38
CA ASN A 208 52.68 -17.69 -32.04
C ASN A 208 53.05 -16.80 -33.24
N VAL A 209 52.95 -17.29 -34.48
CA VAL A 209 52.99 -16.45 -35.69
C VAL A 209 51.79 -15.48 -35.73
N PHE A 210 50.58 -15.94 -35.40
CA PHE A 210 49.41 -15.05 -35.28
C PHE A 210 49.60 -14.00 -34.18
N PHE A 211 50.12 -14.37 -33.00
CA PHE A 211 50.40 -13.40 -31.93
C PHE A 211 51.49 -12.39 -32.33
N LEU A 212 52.51 -12.78 -33.10
CA LEU A 212 53.51 -11.84 -33.63
C LEU A 212 52.87 -10.78 -34.55
N LEU A 213 51.94 -11.19 -35.42
CA LEU A 213 51.20 -10.27 -36.29
C LEU A 213 50.27 -9.34 -35.47
N TYR A 214 49.57 -9.88 -34.47
CA TYR A 214 48.72 -9.08 -33.58
C TYR A 214 49.52 -8.08 -32.73
N PHE A 215 50.66 -8.50 -32.18
CA PHE A 215 51.62 -7.62 -31.51
C PHE A 215 52.09 -6.50 -32.45
N GLY A 216 52.39 -6.80 -33.72
CA GLY A 216 52.75 -5.82 -34.74
C GLY A 216 51.65 -4.76 -34.97
N LEU A 217 50.38 -5.19 -35.08
CA LEU A 217 49.24 -4.27 -35.21
C LEU A 217 49.07 -3.37 -33.97
N ARG A 218 49.18 -3.93 -32.75
CA ARG A 218 49.14 -3.16 -31.50
C ARG A 218 50.30 -2.16 -31.41
N PHE A 219 51.52 -2.59 -31.75
CA PHE A 219 52.71 -1.74 -31.78
C PHE A 219 52.55 -0.56 -32.76
N ILE A 220 51.95 -0.78 -33.94
CA ILE A 220 51.66 0.27 -34.91
C ILE A 220 50.63 1.26 -34.36
N ALA A 221 49.51 0.77 -33.82
CA ALA A 221 48.42 1.61 -33.29
C ALA A 221 48.82 2.46 -32.07
N ALA A 222 49.72 1.97 -31.21
CA ALA A 222 50.08 2.61 -29.94
C ALA A 222 50.49 4.09 -30.08
N ASN A 223 49.95 4.96 -29.22
CA ASN A 223 50.33 6.38 -29.15
C ASN A 223 51.77 6.56 -28.65
N ASP A 224 52.10 5.95 -27.51
CA ASP A 224 53.45 5.93 -26.94
C ASP A 224 54.05 4.52 -27.10
N LYS A 225 55.16 4.42 -27.86
CA LYS A 225 55.84 3.15 -28.14
C LYS A 225 56.60 2.60 -26.93
N LEU A 226 57.06 3.44 -26.00
CA LEU A 226 57.73 3.02 -24.76
C LEU A 226 56.72 2.49 -23.75
N TRP A 227 55.56 3.16 -23.60
CA TRP A 227 54.48 2.69 -22.74
C TRP A 227 53.96 1.32 -23.20
N PHE A 228 53.70 1.18 -24.51
CA PHE A 228 53.31 -0.11 -25.09
C PHE A 228 54.36 -1.21 -24.93
N TRP A 229 55.65 -0.88 -24.94
CA TRP A 229 56.73 -1.86 -24.73
C TRP A 229 56.80 -2.40 -23.29
N LEU A 230 56.28 -1.62 -22.32
CA LEU A 230 56.22 -1.98 -20.90
C LEU A 230 54.82 -2.46 -20.47
N GLU A 231 53.85 -2.50 -21.39
CA GLU A 231 52.51 -3.03 -21.14
C GLU A 231 52.56 -4.54 -20.85
N VAL A 232 51.85 -5.01 -19.83
CA VAL A 232 51.88 -6.44 -19.39
C VAL A 232 51.55 -7.40 -20.54
N ASN A 233 50.59 -7.07 -21.40
CA ASN A 233 50.24 -7.92 -22.54
C ASN A 233 51.34 -7.98 -23.61
N SER A 234 52.20 -6.97 -23.71
CA SER A 234 53.40 -6.96 -24.57
C SER A 234 54.53 -7.77 -23.94
N VAL A 235 54.71 -7.66 -22.62
CA VAL A 235 55.67 -8.47 -21.83
C VAL A 235 55.36 -9.97 -21.98
N VAL A 236 54.09 -10.38 -21.91
CA VAL A 236 53.68 -11.77 -22.16
C VAL A 236 54.09 -12.23 -23.57
N ASP A 237 53.91 -11.41 -24.59
CA ASP A 237 54.29 -11.76 -25.97
C ASP A 237 55.82 -11.95 -26.09
N PHE A 238 56.64 -11.07 -25.49
CA PHE A 238 58.11 -11.21 -25.49
C PHE A 238 58.64 -12.48 -24.78
N PHE A 239 57.92 -12.99 -23.77
CA PHE A 239 58.31 -14.20 -23.05
C PHE A 239 57.69 -15.50 -23.60
N THR A 240 56.76 -15.41 -24.56
CA THR A 240 56.07 -16.59 -25.11
C THR A 240 56.32 -16.82 -26.60
N VAL A 241 56.54 -15.78 -27.39
CA VAL A 241 56.70 -15.87 -28.85
C VAL A 241 58.15 -16.19 -29.28
N PRO A 242 59.21 -15.46 -28.86
CA PRO A 242 60.59 -15.77 -29.25
C PRO A 242 61.07 -17.20 -28.88
N PRO A 243 60.75 -17.75 -27.69
CA PRO A 243 61.14 -19.11 -27.34
C PRO A 243 60.57 -20.21 -28.25
N VAL A 244 59.41 -19.98 -28.89
CA VAL A 244 58.80 -20.94 -29.82
C VAL A 244 59.55 -20.97 -31.15
N PHE A 245 60.05 -19.82 -31.63
CA PHE A 245 60.96 -19.79 -32.78
C PHE A 245 62.31 -20.48 -32.48
N VAL A 246 62.87 -20.28 -31.28
CA VAL A 246 64.07 -21.01 -30.82
C VAL A 246 63.80 -22.51 -30.71
N SER A 247 62.59 -22.91 -30.28
CA SER A 247 62.19 -24.32 -30.14
C SER A 247 62.22 -25.07 -31.48
N VAL A 248 61.69 -24.45 -32.54
CA VAL A 248 61.71 -25.03 -33.89
C VAL A 248 63.12 -24.97 -34.50
N TYR A 249 63.89 -23.90 -34.25
CA TYR A 249 65.29 -23.81 -34.70
C TYR A 249 66.19 -24.90 -34.09
N LEU A 250 65.99 -25.25 -32.81
CA LEU A 250 66.77 -26.26 -32.10
C LEU A 250 66.16 -27.68 -32.14
N ASN A 251 64.96 -27.87 -32.72
CA ASN A 251 64.16 -29.11 -32.63
C ASN A 251 64.05 -29.67 -31.19
N ARG A 252 63.88 -28.75 -30.23
CA ARG A 252 63.83 -29.03 -28.79
C ARG A 252 62.80 -28.13 -28.13
N SER A 253 61.96 -28.69 -27.28
CA SER A 253 60.97 -27.93 -26.52
C SER A 253 61.42 -27.75 -25.08
N TRP A 254 61.05 -26.59 -24.54
CA TRP A 254 61.27 -26.19 -23.17
C TRP A 254 59.95 -25.60 -22.64
N LEU A 255 59.51 -26.10 -21.49
CA LEU A 255 58.25 -25.67 -20.87
C LEU A 255 58.35 -24.23 -20.37
N GLY A 256 59.45 -23.91 -19.68
CA GLY A 256 59.88 -22.54 -19.35
C GLY A 256 58.77 -21.58 -18.91
N LEU A 257 58.76 -20.39 -19.52
CA LEU A 257 57.82 -19.32 -19.20
C LEU A 257 56.49 -19.40 -19.98
N ARG A 258 56.15 -20.54 -20.59
CA ARG A 258 54.88 -20.74 -21.34
C ARG A 258 53.64 -20.46 -20.48
N PHE A 259 53.72 -20.61 -19.15
CA PHE A 259 52.63 -20.29 -18.22
C PHE A 259 52.18 -18.83 -18.25
N LEU A 260 53.03 -17.88 -18.68
CA LEU A 260 52.65 -16.47 -18.81
C LEU A 260 51.52 -16.24 -19.82
N ARG A 261 51.22 -17.22 -20.69
CA ARG A 261 50.02 -17.23 -21.54
C ARG A 261 48.72 -17.08 -20.74
N ALA A 262 48.68 -17.53 -19.48
CA ALA A 262 47.52 -17.37 -18.59
C ALA A 262 47.19 -15.90 -18.27
N LEU A 263 48.18 -14.99 -18.30
CA LEU A 263 47.95 -13.55 -18.08
C LEU A 263 47.10 -12.91 -19.20
N ARG A 264 47.06 -13.49 -20.41
CA ARG A 264 46.16 -12.99 -21.48
C ARG A 264 44.68 -13.10 -21.14
N LEU A 265 44.30 -13.92 -20.15
CA LEU A 265 42.93 -13.99 -19.64
C LEU A 265 42.46 -12.67 -19.00
N ILE A 266 43.36 -11.77 -18.58
CA ILE A 266 43.01 -10.44 -18.05
C ILE A 266 42.21 -9.63 -19.08
N GLN A 267 42.51 -9.76 -20.37
CA GLN A 267 41.82 -9.05 -21.45
C GLN A 267 40.38 -9.55 -21.69
N PHE A 268 39.93 -10.63 -21.05
CA PHE A 268 38.61 -11.23 -21.31
C PHE A 268 37.43 -10.30 -21.01
N SER A 269 37.52 -9.49 -19.95
CA SER A 269 36.51 -8.48 -19.59
C SER A 269 36.37 -7.41 -20.69
N GLU A 270 37.50 -6.85 -21.14
CA GLU A 270 37.59 -5.86 -22.21
C GLU A 270 37.10 -6.40 -23.56
N ILE A 271 37.50 -7.63 -23.92
CA ILE A 271 37.10 -8.31 -25.14
C ILE A 271 35.57 -8.53 -25.18
N LEU A 272 34.96 -8.98 -24.08
CA LEU A 272 33.50 -9.15 -24.00
C LEU A 272 32.74 -7.81 -24.00
N GLN A 273 33.36 -6.73 -23.53
CA GLN A 273 32.81 -5.37 -23.62
C GLN A 273 32.81 -4.86 -25.07
N PHE A 274 33.92 -5.04 -25.80
CA PHE A 274 34.02 -4.73 -27.24
C PHE A 274 32.99 -5.50 -28.09
N LEU A 275 32.69 -6.74 -27.71
CA LEU A 275 31.65 -7.57 -28.34
C LEU A 275 30.22 -7.21 -27.90
N ASN A 276 30.04 -6.20 -27.04
CA ASN A 276 28.75 -5.76 -26.48
C ASN A 276 27.97 -6.85 -25.72
N ILE A 277 28.68 -7.86 -25.20
CA ILE A 277 28.11 -8.95 -24.40
C ILE A 277 27.91 -8.47 -22.95
N LEU A 278 28.92 -7.83 -22.37
CA LEU A 278 28.84 -7.22 -21.05
C LEU A 278 28.34 -5.78 -21.17
N LYS A 279 27.20 -5.48 -20.55
CA LYS A 279 26.50 -4.18 -20.67
C LYS A 279 26.28 -3.45 -19.34
N THR A 280 26.31 -4.15 -18.20
CA THR A 280 26.07 -3.55 -16.88
C THR A 280 27.38 -3.46 -16.10
N SER A 281 27.55 -2.40 -15.30
CA SER A 281 28.73 -2.21 -14.45
C SER A 281 29.03 -3.46 -13.59
N ASN A 282 28.00 -4.02 -12.94
CA ASN A 282 28.13 -5.23 -12.13
C ASN A 282 28.63 -6.44 -12.95
N SER A 283 28.15 -6.63 -14.19
CA SER A 283 28.61 -7.72 -15.06
C SER A 283 30.06 -7.55 -15.52
N ILE A 284 30.47 -6.31 -15.82
CA ILE A 284 31.85 -5.97 -16.20
C ILE A 284 32.77 -6.18 -15.00
N LYS A 285 32.40 -5.67 -13.83
CA LYS A 285 33.18 -5.81 -12.57
C LYS A 285 33.35 -7.28 -12.18
N LEU A 286 32.28 -8.07 -12.21
CA LEU A 286 32.31 -9.50 -11.89
C LEU A 286 33.26 -10.28 -12.82
N VAL A 287 33.15 -10.09 -14.14
CA VAL A 287 34.04 -10.77 -15.09
C VAL A 287 35.49 -10.28 -14.95
N ASN A 288 35.71 -9.00 -14.65
CA ASN A 288 37.06 -8.47 -14.45
C ASN A 288 37.74 -9.08 -13.21
N LEU A 289 37.05 -9.14 -12.07
CA LEU A 289 37.55 -9.77 -10.84
C LEU A 289 37.87 -11.27 -11.06
N LEU A 290 36.97 -12.01 -11.70
CA LEU A 290 37.18 -13.42 -12.07
C LEU A 290 38.39 -13.59 -13.01
N SER A 291 38.53 -12.71 -14.01
CA SER A 291 39.63 -12.76 -14.98
C SER A 291 40.99 -12.53 -14.31
N ILE A 292 41.10 -11.51 -13.43
CA ILE A 292 42.33 -11.20 -12.70
C ILE A 292 42.67 -12.33 -11.70
N PHE A 293 41.68 -12.82 -10.94
CA PHE A 293 41.86 -13.91 -9.98
C PHE A 293 42.36 -15.20 -10.65
N ILE A 294 41.66 -15.66 -11.71
CA ILE A 294 42.01 -16.89 -12.43
C ILE A 294 43.37 -16.74 -13.14
N SER A 295 43.62 -15.61 -13.80
CA SER A 295 44.90 -15.39 -14.49
C SER A 295 46.08 -15.39 -13.53
N THR A 296 45.96 -14.75 -12.36
CA THR A 296 47.04 -14.68 -11.37
C THR A 296 47.29 -16.03 -10.72
N TRP A 297 46.22 -16.75 -10.34
CA TRP A 297 46.32 -18.10 -9.77
C TRP A 297 47.00 -19.09 -10.73
N LEU A 298 46.56 -19.15 -12.00
CA LEU A 298 47.14 -20.05 -13.00
C LEU A 298 48.60 -19.69 -13.36
N THR A 299 48.93 -18.39 -13.40
CA THR A 299 50.29 -17.90 -13.66
C THR A 299 51.23 -18.23 -12.50
N ALA A 300 50.79 -17.97 -11.25
CA ALA A 300 51.54 -18.32 -10.06
C ALA A 300 51.75 -19.84 -9.93
N ALA A 301 50.75 -20.65 -10.26
CA ALA A 301 50.85 -22.10 -10.27
C ALA A 301 51.90 -22.58 -11.30
N GLY A 302 51.97 -21.94 -12.47
CA GLY A 302 52.98 -22.23 -13.49
C GLY A 302 54.39 -21.81 -13.08
N PHE A 303 54.53 -20.72 -12.32
CA PHE A 303 55.82 -20.29 -11.76
C PHE A 303 56.34 -21.31 -10.74
N ILE A 304 55.55 -21.69 -9.74
CA ILE A 304 55.99 -22.69 -8.73
C ILE A 304 56.20 -24.08 -9.36
N HIS A 305 55.39 -24.44 -10.37
CA HIS A 305 55.58 -25.66 -11.16
C HIS A 305 56.92 -25.68 -11.91
N LEU A 306 57.35 -24.56 -12.49
CA LEU A 306 58.67 -24.46 -13.12
C LEU A 306 59.80 -24.63 -12.08
N VAL A 307 59.69 -23.95 -10.94
CA VAL A 307 60.74 -23.90 -9.90
C VAL A 307 60.92 -25.23 -9.18
N GLU A 308 59.84 -25.87 -8.72
CA GLU A 308 59.95 -27.15 -8.00
C GLU A 308 60.45 -28.27 -8.92
N ASN A 309 60.00 -28.33 -10.18
CA ASN A 309 60.47 -29.32 -11.15
C ASN A 309 61.89 -29.06 -11.67
N SER A 310 62.34 -27.79 -11.71
CA SER A 310 63.73 -27.49 -12.11
C SER A 310 64.74 -27.87 -11.05
N GLY A 311 64.40 -27.68 -9.76
CA GLY A 311 65.34 -27.68 -8.63
C GLY A 311 66.08 -26.35 -8.47
N ASP A 312 66.76 -26.17 -7.33
CA ASP A 312 67.61 -25.01 -7.06
C ASP A 312 68.96 -25.11 -7.83
N PRO A 313 69.45 -24.04 -8.47
CA PRO A 313 70.73 -24.07 -9.19
C PRO A 313 71.94 -24.37 -8.31
N TRP A 314 71.93 -23.95 -7.04
CA TRP A 314 73.06 -24.10 -6.11
C TRP A 314 73.27 -25.55 -5.64
N GLU A 315 72.19 -26.35 -5.63
CA GLU A 315 72.21 -27.78 -5.31
C GLU A 315 72.40 -28.65 -6.57
N ASN A 316 72.99 -28.11 -7.64
CA ASN A 316 73.15 -28.75 -8.95
C ASN A 316 71.85 -29.37 -9.49
N PHE A 317 70.71 -28.73 -9.21
CA PHE A 317 69.36 -29.19 -9.57
C PHE A 317 68.97 -30.57 -9.01
N GLN A 318 69.63 -31.06 -7.95
CA GLN A 318 69.37 -32.38 -7.35
C GLN A 318 68.13 -32.41 -6.44
N ASN A 319 67.69 -31.26 -5.92
CA ASN A 319 66.57 -31.15 -4.97
C ASN A 319 65.21 -30.92 -5.66
N ASN A 320 65.04 -31.40 -6.90
CA ASN A 320 63.80 -31.20 -7.63
C ASN A 320 62.65 -32.03 -7.05
N GLN A 321 61.46 -31.45 -7.06
CA GLN A 321 60.22 -32.11 -6.65
C GLN A 321 59.31 -32.25 -7.87
N ALA A 322 59.09 -33.49 -8.30
CA ALA A 322 58.18 -33.83 -9.39
C ALA A 322 56.72 -33.56 -8.96
N LEU A 323 56.25 -32.33 -9.17
CA LEU A 323 54.85 -31.94 -9.03
C LEU A 323 54.24 -31.74 -10.42
N THR A 324 53.03 -32.24 -10.64
CA THR A 324 52.24 -31.87 -11.81
C THR A 324 51.72 -30.43 -11.67
N TYR A 325 51.41 -29.80 -12.82
CA TYR A 325 50.83 -28.46 -12.83
C TYR A 325 49.54 -28.36 -11.98
N TRP A 326 48.73 -29.41 -11.98
CA TRP A 326 47.47 -29.45 -11.23
C TRP A 326 47.68 -29.58 -9.71
N GLU A 327 48.72 -30.26 -9.24
CA GLU A 327 49.12 -30.25 -7.83
C GLU A 327 49.64 -28.87 -7.40
N CYS A 328 50.34 -28.15 -8.28
CA CYS A 328 50.71 -26.74 -8.04
C CYS A 328 49.49 -25.80 -8.00
N VAL A 329 48.51 -25.99 -8.88
CA VAL A 329 47.23 -25.26 -8.87
C VAL A 329 46.47 -25.50 -7.56
N TYR A 330 46.41 -26.76 -7.10
CA TYR A 330 45.83 -27.15 -5.81
C TYR A 330 46.56 -26.52 -4.62
N LEU A 331 47.89 -26.66 -4.56
CA LEU A 331 48.76 -26.06 -3.52
C LEU A 331 48.47 -24.57 -3.33
N LEU A 332 48.38 -23.81 -4.43
CA LEU A 332 48.14 -22.37 -4.34
C LEU A 332 46.70 -22.03 -3.90
N MET A 333 45.70 -22.83 -4.27
CA MET A 333 44.33 -22.65 -3.78
C MET A 333 44.22 -22.93 -2.27
N VAL A 334 44.82 -24.03 -1.80
CA VAL A 334 44.91 -24.40 -0.37
C VAL A 334 45.70 -23.36 0.44
N THR A 335 46.66 -22.68 -0.20
CA THR A 335 47.44 -21.61 0.43
C THR A 335 46.67 -20.27 0.49
N MET A 336 46.09 -19.82 -0.62
CA MET A 336 45.31 -18.56 -0.68
C MET A 336 44.08 -18.58 0.25
N SER A 337 43.46 -19.75 0.42
CA SER A 337 42.32 -19.94 1.32
C SER A 337 42.70 -20.15 2.79
N THR A 338 43.98 -20.02 3.16
CA THR A 338 44.53 -20.26 4.52
C THR A 338 44.33 -21.67 5.09
N VAL A 339 43.92 -22.65 4.28
CA VAL A 339 43.63 -24.01 4.75
C VAL A 339 44.91 -24.80 5.06
N GLY A 340 45.94 -24.70 4.21
CA GLY A 340 47.30 -25.14 4.54
C GLY A 340 47.48 -26.60 4.97
N TYR A 341 46.82 -27.57 4.30
CA TYR A 341 46.84 -28.99 4.70
C TYR A 341 48.23 -29.62 4.91
N GLY A 342 49.25 -29.18 4.15
CA GLY A 342 50.62 -29.69 4.25
C GLY A 342 50.85 -31.06 3.58
N ASP A 343 49.86 -31.55 2.84
CA ASP A 343 49.92 -32.73 1.96
C ASP A 343 50.83 -32.48 0.75
N VAL A 344 50.68 -31.33 0.11
CA VAL A 344 51.59 -30.79 -0.91
C VAL A 344 52.23 -29.52 -0.37
N TYR A 345 53.54 -29.37 -0.56
CA TYR A 345 54.29 -28.17 -0.17
C TYR A 345 55.58 -28.03 -0.99
N ALA A 346 56.12 -26.80 -1.05
CA ALA A 346 57.37 -26.49 -1.73
C ALA A 346 58.60 -26.97 -0.91
N LYS A 347 59.48 -27.75 -1.54
CA LYS A 347 60.75 -28.19 -0.92
C LYS A 347 61.95 -27.35 -1.36
N THR A 348 61.93 -26.77 -2.56
CA THR A 348 63.05 -25.93 -3.02
C THR A 348 63.14 -24.60 -2.26
N THR A 349 64.34 -24.03 -2.23
CA THR A 349 64.62 -22.75 -1.57
C THR A 349 63.96 -21.61 -2.32
N LEU A 350 64.07 -21.60 -3.65
CA LEU A 350 63.38 -20.65 -4.53
C LEU A 350 61.86 -20.78 -4.45
N GLY A 351 61.33 -22.01 -4.39
CA GLY A 351 59.90 -22.27 -4.26
C GLY A 351 59.33 -21.76 -2.93
N ARG A 352 60.02 -22.01 -1.81
CA ARG A 352 59.65 -21.45 -0.50
C ARG A 352 59.70 -19.93 -0.46
N LEU A 353 60.73 -19.32 -1.07
CA LEU A 353 60.83 -17.86 -1.17
C LEU A 353 59.65 -17.28 -1.97
N PHE A 354 59.28 -17.90 -3.09
CA PHE A 354 58.09 -17.53 -3.86
C PHE A 354 56.81 -17.67 -3.03
N MET A 355 56.64 -18.79 -2.31
CA MET A 355 55.46 -19.02 -1.47
C MET A 355 55.29 -17.95 -0.38
N VAL A 356 56.37 -17.41 0.21
CA VAL A 356 56.28 -16.30 1.17
C VAL A 356 55.71 -15.03 0.52
N PHE A 357 56.22 -14.64 -0.65
CA PHE A 357 55.67 -13.48 -1.38
C PHE A 357 54.24 -13.73 -1.88
N PHE A 358 53.95 -14.95 -2.34
CA PHE A 358 52.63 -15.35 -2.81
C PHE A 358 51.59 -15.41 -1.68
N ILE A 359 51.98 -15.78 -0.46
CA ILE A 359 51.10 -15.67 0.73
C ILE A 359 50.74 -14.19 0.97
N LEU A 360 51.72 -13.28 1.01
CA LEU A 360 51.47 -11.86 1.26
C LEU A 360 50.53 -11.22 0.22
N GLY A 361 50.74 -11.49 -1.07
CA GLY A 361 49.87 -10.96 -2.14
C GLY A 361 48.54 -11.72 -2.30
N GLY A 362 48.60 -13.05 -2.23
CA GLY A 362 47.47 -13.95 -2.46
C GLY A 362 46.42 -13.89 -1.36
N LEU A 363 46.81 -13.70 -0.10
CA LEU A 363 45.85 -13.49 0.99
C LEU A 363 45.09 -12.16 0.83
N ALA A 364 45.79 -11.08 0.46
CA ALA A 364 45.15 -9.80 0.19
C ALA A 364 44.17 -9.87 -1.01
N MET A 365 44.56 -10.59 -2.08
CA MET A 365 43.68 -10.82 -3.23
C MET A 365 42.46 -11.67 -2.87
N PHE A 366 42.65 -12.79 -2.16
CA PHE A 366 41.57 -13.71 -1.79
C PHE A 366 40.57 -13.05 -0.84
N ALA A 367 41.05 -12.36 0.20
CA ALA A 367 40.22 -11.66 1.19
C ALA A 367 39.44 -10.48 0.60
N SER A 368 39.93 -9.85 -0.49
CA SER A 368 39.22 -8.76 -1.17
C SER A 368 38.28 -9.26 -2.26
N TYR A 369 38.74 -10.10 -3.18
CA TYR A 369 37.98 -10.42 -4.39
C TYR A 369 36.89 -11.47 -4.15
N VAL A 370 37.09 -12.44 -3.25
CA VAL A 370 36.10 -13.52 -3.04
C VAL A 370 34.80 -12.98 -2.42
N PRO A 371 34.80 -12.13 -1.38
CA PRO A 371 33.57 -11.52 -0.88
C PRO A 371 32.86 -10.65 -1.93
N GLU A 372 33.61 -9.87 -2.70
CA GLU A 372 33.04 -8.97 -3.73
C GLU A 372 32.40 -9.76 -4.90
N ILE A 373 33.02 -10.87 -5.31
CA ILE A 373 32.44 -11.81 -6.29
C ILE A 373 31.14 -12.44 -5.74
N ILE A 374 31.12 -12.82 -4.46
CA ILE A 374 29.93 -13.38 -3.81
C ILE A 374 28.79 -12.36 -3.74
N GLU A 375 29.07 -11.10 -3.38
CA GLU A 375 28.07 -10.03 -3.33
C GLU A 375 27.46 -9.77 -4.73
N LEU A 376 28.31 -9.65 -5.76
CA LEU A 376 27.87 -9.41 -7.14
C LEU A 376 27.02 -10.56 -7.72
N ILE A 377 27.26 -11.80 -7.29
CA ILE A 377 26.45 -12.98 -7.68
C ILE A 377 25.17 -13.08 -6.83
N GLY A 378 25.25 -12.72 -5.54
CA GLY A 378 24.17 -12.84 -4.56
C GLY A 378 23.07 -11.80 -4.69
N ASN A 379 23.34 -10.65 -5.33
CA ASN A 379 22.39 -9.54 -5.50
C ASN A 379 21.30 -9.82 -6.57
N ARG A 380 20.55 -10.91 -6.38
CA ARG A 380 19.36 -11.28 -7.16
C ARG A 380 18.11 -10.80 -6.42
N LYS A 381 17.25 -10.04 -7.11
CA LYS A 381 15.94 -9.63 -6.54
C LYS A 381 15.05 -10.84 -6.27
N LYS A 382 14.93 -11.20 -5.00
CA LYS A 382 14.11 -12.31 -4.47
C LYS A 382 12.64 -12.25 -4.94
N TYR A 383 12.06 -11.05 -4.95
CA TYR A 383 10.66 -10.80 -5.31
C TYR A 383 10.49 -10.29 -6.76
N GLY A 384 11.29 -10.86 -7.67
CA GLY A 384 11.13 -10.72 -9.12
C GLY A 384 10.06 -11.68 -9.68
N GLY A 385 10.12 -11.98 -10.98
CA GLY A 385 9.11 -12.83 -11.64
C GLY A 385 7.78 -12.12 -11.88
N SER A 386 6.78 -12.84 -12.38
CA SER A 386 5.45 -12.33 -12.73
C SER A 386 4.34 -13.21 -12.17
N TYR A 387 3.22 -12.59 -11.79
CA TYR A 387 2.03 -13.28 -11.33
C TYR A 387 1.48 -14.22 -12.41
N SER A 388 1.06 -15.41 -12.01
CA SER A 388 0.65 -16.51 -12.88
C SER A 388 -0.85 -16.80 -12.71
N ALA A 389 -1.68 -15.93 -13.30
CA ALA A 389 -3.14 -15.94 -13.13
C ALA A 389 -3.79 -17.33 -13.31
N VAL A 390 -4.39 -17.84 -12.24
CA VAL A 390 -5.06 -19.14 -12.21
C VAL A 390 -6.46 -19.03 -12.83
N SER A 391 -6.73 -19.82 -13.87
CA SER A 391 -8.02 -19.79 -14.57
C SER A 391 -9.17 -20.16 -13.63
N GLY A 392 -10.17 -19.28 -13.54
CA GLY A 392 -11.34 -19.45 -12.66
C GLY A 392 -11.20 -18.82 -11.26
N ARG A 393 -10.00 -18.34 -10.90
CA ARG A 393 -9.81 -17.46 -9.72
C ARG A 393 -9.73 -16.00 -10.16
N LYS A 394 -10.11 -15.11 -9.25
CA LYS A 394 -9.87 -13.66 -9.36
C LYS A 394 -8.62 -13.30 -8.57
N HIS A 395 -8.00 -12.17 -8.89
CA HIS A 395 -7.00 -11.56 -8.02
C HIS A 395 -7.20 -10.05 -7.91
N ILE A 396 -6.76 -9.48 -6.79
CA ILE A 396 -6.65 -8.04 -6.59
C ILE A 396 -5.19 -7.63 -6.51
N VAL A 397 -4.88 -6.41 -6.93
CA VAL A 397 -3.54 -5.82 -6.77
C VAL A 397 -3.59 -4.78 -5.66
N VAL A 398 -2.76 -4.97 -4.62
CA VAL A 398 -2.66 -4.03 -3.49
C VAL A 398 -1.34 -3.27 -3.58
N CYS A 399 -1.40 -1.95 -3.45
CA CYS A 399 -0.24 -1.06 -3.62
C CYS A 399 -0.35 0.19 -2.72
N GLY A 400 0.62 1.10 -2.85
CA GLY A 400 0.75 2.26 -1.97
C GLY A 400 1.61 1.96 -0.73
N HIS A 401 1.16 2.38 0.45
CA HIS A 401 1.87 2.22 1.72
C HIS A 401 1.70 0.79 2.29
N ILE A 402 2.72 -0.05 2.06
CA ILE A 402 2.74 -1.47 2.44
C ILE A 402 3.74 -1.66 3.59
N THR A 403 3.21 -1.84 4.80
CA THR A 403 3.96 -2.06 6.05
C THR A 403 3.34 -3.24 6.83
N LEU A 404 3.96 -3.66 7.93
CA LEU A 404 3.43 -4.75 8.75
C LEU A 404 2.02 -4.43 9.28
N GLU A 405 1.81 -3.21 9.78
CA GLU A 405 0.52 -2.74 10.30
C GLU A 405 -0.56 -2.70 9.20
N SER A 406 -0.32 -1.99 8.10
CA SER A 406 -1.32 -1.81 7.03
C SER A 406 -1.71 -3.14 6.37
N VAL A 407 -0.74 -4.05 6.19
CA VAL A 407 -1.00 -5.40 5.66
C VAL A 407 -1.66 -6.31 6.69
N SER A 408 -1.29 -6.23 7.97
CA SER A 408 -1.90 -7.03 9.04
C SER A 408 -3.39 -6.73 9.18
N ASN A 409 -3.76 -5.45 9.29
CA ASN A 409 -5.15 -5.03 9.41
C ASN A 409 -5.95 -5.41 8.15
N PHE A 410 -5.43 -5.08 6.96
CA PHE A 410 -6.09 -5.44 5.70
C PHE A 410 -6.30 -6.95 5.55
N LEU A 411 -5.30 -7.79 5.85
CA LEU A 411 -5.43 -9.25 5.73
C LEU A 411 -6.38 -9.85 6.78
N LYS A 412 -6.45 -9.31 8.01
CA LYS A 412 -7.41 -9.74 9.03
C LYS A 412 -8.86 -9.63 8.53
N ASP A 413 -9.23 -8.48 7.98
CA ASP A 413 -10.60 -8.21 7.51
C ASP A 413 -10.91 -8.84 6.14
N PHE A 414 -9.94 -8.88 5.22
CA PHE A 414 -10.14 -9.40 3.87
C PHE A 414 -10.19 -10.93 3.83
N LEU A 415 -9.34 -11.61 4.62
CA LEU A 415 -9.30 -13.07 4.73
C LEU A 415 -10.03 -13.58 6.00
N HIS A 416 -10.99 -12.80 6.52
CA HIS A 416 -11.74 -13.19 7.72
C HIS A 416 -12.59 -14.45 7.48
N LYS A 417 -12.66 -15.34 8.48
CA LYS A 417 -13.31 -16.66 8.37
C LYS A 417 -14.81 -16.60 8.07
N ASP A 418 -15.45 -15.50 8.47
CA ASP A 418 -16.89 -15.30 8.36
C ASP A 418 -17.31 -14.66 7.02
N ARG A 419 -16.35 -14.33 6.14
CA ARG A 419 -16.61 -14.08 4.72
C ARG A 419 -16.97 -15.41 4.03
N ASP A 420 -18.08 -15.46 3.28
CA ASP A 420 -18.40 -16.60 2.40
C ASP A 420 -17.24 -16.89 1.40
N ASP A 421 -16.89 -18.16 1.16
CA ASP A 421 -15.69 -18.65 0.43
C ASP A 421 -15.19 -17.80 -0.76
N VAL A 422 -14.36 -16.79 -0.48
CA VAL A 422 -13.82 -15.88 -1.49
C VAL A 422 -12.61 -16.50 -2.20
N ASN A 423 -12.79 -16.96 -3.44
CA ASN A 423 -11.69 -17.42 -4.30
C ASN A 423 -10.96 -16.23 -4.98
N VAL A 424 -10.41 -15.34 -4.16
CA VAL A 424 -9.62 -14.15 -4.57
C VAL A 424 -8.21 -14.24 -4.00
N GLU A 425 -7.21 -14.11 -4.87
CA GLU A 425 -5.79 -14.03 -4.50
C GLU A 425 -5.34 -12.55 -4.39
N ILE A 426 -4.39 -12.26 -3.50
CA ILE A 426 -3.97 -10.91 -3.14
C ILE A 426 -2.52 -10.71 -3.58
N VAL A 427 -2.30 -9.82 -4.55
CA VAL A 427 -0.99 -9.57 -5.16
C VAL A 427 -0.47 -8.19 -4.72
N PHE A 428 0.50 -8.17 -3.81
CA PHE A 428 1.12 -6.93 -3.34
C PHE A 428 2.20 -6.43 -4.31
N LEU A 429 2.15 -5.14 -4.66
CA LEU A 429 3.15 -4.46 -5.49
C LEU A 429 3.75 -3.25 -4.76
N HIS A 430 5.01 -3.37 -4.34
CA HIS A 430 5.72 -2.30 -3.63
C HIS A 430 7.20 -2.20 -4.04
N ASN A 431 7.80 -1.01 -3.95
CA ASN A 431 9.16 -0.76 -4.45
C ASN A 431 10.24 -1.18 -3.44
N ILE A 432 9.99 -0.98 -2.14
CA ILE A 432 10.82 -1.45 -1.04
C ILE A 432 10.58 -2.97 -0.83
N SER A 433 11.62 -3.71 -0.46
CA SER A 433 11.51 -5.13 -0.10
C SER A 433 10.89 -5.31 1.30
N PRO A 434 10.07 -6.34 1.54
CA PRO A 434 9.45 -6.56 2.85
C PRO A 434 10.50 -6.79 3.95
N ASN A 435 10.19 -6.36 5.17
CA ASN A 435 11.00 -6.71 6.34
C ASN A 435 10.74 -8.19 6.75
N LEU A 436 11.52 -8.71 7.70
CA LEU A 436 11.46 -10.12 8.10
C LEU A 436 10.09 -10.53 8.68
N GLU A 437 9.38 -9.59 9.32
CA GLU A 437 8.05 -9.80 9.91
C GLU A 437 6.97 -9.88 8.83
N LEU A 438 7.00 -8.97 7.86
CA LEU A 438 6.11 -8.97 6.71
C LEU A 438 6.39 -10.19 5.80
N GLU A 439 7.65 -10.63 5.68
CA GLU A 439 7.97 -11.93 5.09
C GLU A 439 7.32 -13.12 5.82
N ALA A 440 7.26 -13.08 7.15
CA ALA A 440 6.60 -14.12 7.94
C ALA A 440 5.07 -14.07 7.77
N LEU A 441 4.48 -12.88 7.72
CA LEU A 441 3.05 -12.67 7.46
C LEU A 441 2.62 -13.15 6.06
N PHE A 442 3.44 -12.94 5.04
CA PHE A 442 3.21 -13.50 3.70
C PHE A 442 3.37 -15.03 3.68
N LYS A 443 4.40 -15.59 4.32
CA LYS A 443 4.58 -17.06 4.43
C LYS A 443 3.42 -17.74 5.17
N ARG A 444 2.78 -17.06 6.12
CA ARG A 444 1.58 -17.56 6.83
C ARG A 444 0.36 -17.71 5.91
N HIS A 445 0.27 -16.94 4.83
CA HIS A 445 -0.86 -16.91 3.88
C HIS A 445 -0.42 -17.29 2.45
N PHE A 446 0.55 -18.20 2.34
CA PHE A 446 1.24 -18.56 1.09
C PHE A 446 0.32 -19.00 -0.06
N THR A 447 -0.90 -19.46 0.23
CA THR A 447 -1.90 -19.88 -0.78
C THR A 447 -2.87 -18.78 -1.22
N GLN A 448 -2.86 -17.62 -0.57
CA GLN A 448 -3.72 -16.47 -0.88
C GLN A 448 -2.94 -15.19 -1.19
N VAL A 449 -1.66 -15.09 -0.79
CA VAL A 449 -0.90 -13.84 -0.81
C VAL A 449 0.44 -14.00 -1.52
N GLU A 450 0.65 -13.23 -2.58
CA GLU A 450 1.95 -13.09 -3.26
C GLU A 450 2.46 -11.64 -3.19
N PHE A 451 3.78 -11.46 -3.23
CA PHE A 451 4.43 -10.15 -3.20
C PHE A 451 5.45 -10.00 -4.33
N TYR A 452 5.39 -8.88 -5.05
CA TYR A 452 6.30 -8.51 -6.12
C TYR A 452 6.96 -7.15 -5.87
N GLN A 453 8.29 -7.12 -5.94
CA GLN A 453 9.04 -5.86 -5.77
C GLN A 453 9.06 -5.06 -7.08
N GLY A 454 8.34 -3.96 -7.17
CA GLY A 454 8.20 -3.12 -8.37
C GLY A 454 7.49 -1.80 -8.09
N SER A 455 7.27 -0.96 -9.12
CA SER A 455 6.53 0.30 -8.96
C SER A 455 5.28 0.34 -9.81
N VAL A 456 4.16 0.75 -9.21
CA VAL A 456 2.89 1.03 -9.91
C VAL A 456 3.08 2.00 -11.08
N LEU A 457 4.03 2.95 -10.95
CA LEU A 457 4.33 3.96 -11.97
C LEU A 457 5.03 3.40 -13.22
N ASN A 458 5.45 2.13 -13.19
CA ASN A 458 6.15 1.46 -14.28
C ASN A 458 5.18 0.49 -15.01
N PRO A 459 4.86 0.72 -16.30
CA PRO A 459 3.92 -0.14 -17.03
C PRO A 459 4.44 -1.59 -17.19
N HIS A 460 5.75 -1.83 -17.09
CA HIS A 460 6.29 -3.19 -17.06
C HIS A 460 6.00 -3.94 -15.75
N ASP A 461 5.89 -3.24 -14.62
CA ASP A 461 5.51 -3.86 -13.34
C ASP A 461 3.99 -4.10 -13.27
N LEU A 462 3.18 -3.18 -13.83
CA LEU A 462 1.75 -3.38 -14.02
C LEU A 462 1.44 -4.63 -14.85
N ALA A 463 2.11 -4.79 -16.00
CA ALA A 463 2.03 -5.98 -16.85
C ALA A 463 2.56 -7.27 -16.16
N ARG A 464 3.33 -7.13 -15.08
CA ARG A 464 3.98 -8.23 -14.34
C ARG A 464 3.10 -8.76 -13.20
N VAL A 465 2.23 -7.92 -12.63
CA VAL A 465 1.18 -8.31 -11.66
C VAL A 465 -0.18 -8.58 -12.31
N LYS A 466 -0.25 -8.54 -13.65
CA LYS A 466 -1.47 -8.79 -14.44
C LYS A 466 -2.62 -7.86 -14.07
N ILE A 467 -2.33 -6.56 -13.94
CA ILE A 467 -3.36 -5.55 -13.65
C ILE A 467 -4.46 -5.55 -14.72
N GLU A 468 -4.13 -5.92 -15.97
CA GLU A 468 -5.07 -6.05 -17.09
C GLU A 468 -6.13 -7.15 -16.94
N SER A 469 -5.98 -8.03 -15.94
CA SER A 469 -6.95 -9.08 -15.59
C SER A 469 -7.25 -9.16 -14.09
N ALA A 470 -6.86 -8.15 -13.33
CA ALA A 470 -7.20 -8.02 -11.91
C ALA A 470 -8.65 -7.53 -11.76
N ASP A 471 -9.31 -7.95 -10.69
CA ASP A 471 -10.71 -7.60 -10.41
C ASP A 471 -10.84 -6.17 -9.88
N ALA A 472 -9.89 -5.74 -9.06
CA ALA A 472 -9.73 -4.38 -8.56
C ALA A 472 -8.26 -4.08 -8.21
N CYS A 473 -7.93 -2.80 -8.13
CA CYS A 473 -6.69 -2.32 -7.52
C CYS A 473 -7.00 -1.53 -6.25
N LEU A 474 -6.34 -1.87 -5.15
CA LEU A 474 -6.47 -1.17 -3.86
C LEU A 474 -5.20 -0.37 -3.59
N ILE A 475 -5.36 0.89 -3.20
CA ILE A 475 -4.27 1.82 -2.90
C ILE A 475 -4.38 2.25 -1.43
N LEU A 476 -3.40 1.82 -0.63
CA LEU A 476 -3.27 2.16 0.80
C LEU A 476 -2.44 3.43 0.96
N ALA A 477 -2.83 4.32 1.86
CA ALA A 477 -2.13 5.57 2.16
C ALA A 477 -1.34 5.46 3.48
N ASN A 478 -0.26 6.21 3.62
CA ASN A 478 0.35 6.41 4.94
C ASN A 478 -0.52 7.36 5.77
N LYS A 479 -1.23 6.84 6.76
CA LYS A 479 -2.09 7.62 7.66
C LYS A 479 -1.32 8.64 8.52
N TYR A 480 -0.02 8.43 8.72
CA TYR A 480 0.82 9.15 9.69
C TYR A 480 1.99 9.89 9.00
N CYS A 481 1.83 10.29 7.74
CA CYS A 481 2.87 11.04 7.00
C CYS A 481 2.95 12.52 7.42
N ALA A 482 4.17 13.06 7.51
CA ALA A 482 4.42 14.46 7.85
C ALA A 482 3.60 15.46 6.99
N ASP A 483 3.50 15.22 5.68
CA ASP A 483 2.70 16.00 4.72
C ASP A 483 1.63 15.12 4.06
N PRO A 484 0.34 15.26 4.46
CA PRO A 484 -0.77 14.54 3.83
C PRO A 484 -1.02 14.88 2.36
N ASP A 485 -0.75 16.12 1.93
CA ASP A 485 -0.99 16.54 0.55
C ASP A 485 0.03 15.88 -0.40
N ALA A 486 1.26 15.63 0.06
CA ALA A 486 2.30 14.91 -0.69
C ALA A 486 2.01 13.41 -0.86
N GLU A 487 1.46 12.73 0.16
CA GLU A 487 1.05 11.31 0.03
C GLU A 487 -0.23 11.17 -0.80
N ASP A 488 -1.20 12.10 -0.68
CA ASP A 488 -2.36 12.15 -1.55
C ASP A 488 -1.99 12.39 -3.02
N ALA A 489 -1.09 13.34 -3.31
CA ALA A 489 -0.57 13.56 -4.65
C ALA A 489 0.13 12.30 -5.20
N SER A 490 0.82 11.56 -4.33
CA SER A 490 1.42 10.26 -4.67
C SER A 490 0.37 9.19 -4.98
N ASN A 491 -0.75 9.15 -4.24
CA ASN A 491 -1.88 8.27 -4.51
C ASN A 491 -2.60 8.62 -5.82
N ILE A 492 -2.88 9.90 -6.06
CA ILE A 492 -3.45 10.38 -7.34
C ILE A 492 -2.55 9.99 -8.52
N MET A 493 -1.22 10.09 -8.37
CA MET A 493 -0.28 9.66 -9.43
C MET A 493 -0.28 8.13 -9.64
N ARG A 494 -0.46 7.33 -8.57
CA ARG A 494 -0.67 5.87 -8.66
C ARG A 494 -1.97 5.56 -9.45
N VAL A 495 -3.08 6.23 -9.13
CA VAL A 495 -4.38 6.12 -9.86
C VAL A 495 -4.21 6.46 -11.34
N ILE A 496 -3.58 7.61 -11.67
CA ILE A 496 -3.36 8.05 -13.06
C ILE A 496 -2.57 7.00 -13.84
N SER A 497 -1.50 6.43 -13.25
CA SER A 497 -0.68 5.42 -13.93
C SER A 497 -1.47 4.14 -14.23
N ILE A 498 -2.25 3.65 -13.26
CA ILE A 498 -3.10 2.45 -13.43
C ILE A 498 -4.18 2.70 -14.49
N LYS A 499 -4.94 3.80 -14.40
CA LYS A 499 -5.99 4.14 -15.39
C LYS A 499 -5.44 4.40 -16.79
N ASN A 500 -4.21 4.89 -16.91
CA ASN A 500 -3.54 5.06 -18.21
C ASN A 500 -3.10 3.71 -18.83
N TYR A 501 -2.81 2.70 -18.00
CA TYR A 501 -2.49 1.35 -18.48
C TYR A 501 -3.75 0.53 -18.80
N HIS A 502 -4.76 0.55 -17.93
CA HIS A 502 -6.04 -0.13 -18.14
C HIS A 502 -7.23 0.69 -17.59
N PRO A 503 -7.92 1.50 -18.42
CA PRO A 503 -8.96 2.43 -17.94
C PRO A 503 -10.13 1.80 -17.18
N LYS A 504 -10.47 0.54 -17.48
CA LYS A 504 -11.67 -0.15 -16.98
C LYS A 504 -11.50 -0.90 -15.67
N ILE A 505 -10.31 -0.89 -15.06
CA ILE A 505 -10.12 -1.54 -13.76
C ILE A 505 -10.79 -0.71 -12.67
N ARG A 506 -11.48 -1.36 -11.74
CA ARG A 506 -12.00 -0.73 -10.53
C ARG A 506 -10.84 -0.34 -9.62
N ILE A 507 -10.77 0.93 -9.20
CA ILE A 507 -9.76 1.40 -8.24
C ILE A 507 -10.43 1.87 -6.95
N ILE A 508 -9.93 1.37 -5.83
CA ILE A 508 -10.31 1.84 -4.50
C ILE A 508 -9.06 2.49 -3.87
N THR A 509 -9.13 3.76 -3.52
CA THR A 509 -7.99 4.49 -2.94
C THR A 509 -8.36 5.11 -1.60
N GLN A 510 -7.46 5.01 -0.62
CA GLN A 510 -7.47 5.89 0.54
C GLN A 510 -7.01 7.29 0.09
N MET A 511 -7.66 8.32 0.63
CA MET A 511 -7.27 9.72 0.53
C MET A 511 -7.24 10.30 1.94
N LEU A 512 -6.24 11.10 2.28
CA LEU A 512 -6.09 11.71 3.60
C LEU A 512 -6.99 12.95 3.70
N GLN A 513 -6.87 13.86 2.73
CA GLN A 513 -7.59 15.12 2.69
C GLN A 513 -8.81 15.11 1.76
N TYR A 514 -9.78 15.97 2.05
CA TYR A 514 -11.03 16.05 1.27
C TYR A 514 -10.88 16.87 -0.02
N HIS A 515 -10.05 17.93 -0.03
CA HIS A 515 -9.82 18.71 -1.26
C HIS A 515 -9.07 17.91 -2.33
N ASN A 516 -8.07 17.10 -1.95
CA ASN A 516 -7.30 16.27 -2.89
C ASN A 516 -8.19 15.25 -3.63
N LYS A 517 -9.25 14.78 -2.99
CA LYS A 517 -10.27 13.89 -3.57
C LYS A 517 -10.87 14.45 -4.88
N ALA A 518 -11.02 15.78 -4.98
CA ALA A 518 -11.52 16.44 -6.18
C ALA A 518 -10.65 16.20 -7.42
N HIS A 519 -9.33 16.03 -7.23
CA HIS A 519 -8.42 15.76 -8.35
C HIS A 519 -8.66 14.39 -9.00
N LEU A 520 -9.25 13.43 -8.29
CA LEU A 520 -9.66 12.14 -8.86
C LEU A 520 -10.85 12.31 -9.82
N LEU A 521 -11.82 13.16 -9.48
CA LEU A 521 -12.99 13.45 -10.33
C LEU A 521 -12.60 14.14 -11.66
N ASN A 522 -11.43 14.78 -11.71
CA ASN A 522 -10.88 15.38 -12.93
C ASN A 522 -10.19 14.36 -13.86
N ILE A 523 -10.02 13.10 -13.45
CA ILE A 523 -9.44 12.03 -14.28
C ILE A 523 -10.54 11.48 -15.21
N PRO A 524 -10.42 11.56 -16.54
CA PRO A 524 -11.50 11.19 -17.47
C PRO A 524 -11.82 9.68 -17.52
N SER A 525 -10.98 8.85 -16.90
CA SER A 525 -11.16 7.40 -16.74
C SER A 525 -11.58 6.99 -15.32
N TRP A 526 -11.88 7.95 -14.43
CA TRP A 526 -12.41 7.71 -13.10
C TRP A 526 -13.94 7.72 -13.14
N ASN A 527 -14.57 6.60 -12.79
CA ASN A 527 -16.00 6.39 -12.93
C ASN A 527 -16.60 5.68 -11.71
N TRP A 528 -17.16 6.46 -10.79
CA TRP A 528 -17.90 5.98 -9.62
C TRP A 528 -19.09 5.05 -9.95
N LYS A 529 -19.57 5.03 -11.21
CA LYS A 529 -20.63 4.10 -11.65
C LYS A 529 -20.10 2.72 -12.06
N GLU A 530 -18.79 2.56 -12.20
CA GLU A 530 -18.09 1.28 -12.39
C GLU A 530 -17.31 0.87 -11.12
N GLY A 531 -17.60 1.51 -9.98
CA GLY A 531 -17.05 1.19 -8.66
C GLY A 531 -15.73 1.88 -8.30
N ASP A 532 -15.30 2.91 -9.03
CA ASP A 532 -14.12 3.68 -8.61
C ASP A 532 -14.42 4.50 -7.34
N ASP A 533 -13.81 4.11 -6.22
CA ASP A 533 -14.14 4.59 -4.87
C ASP A 533 -12.95 5.30 -4.21
N ALA A 534 -13.21 6.47 -3.64
CA ALA A 534 -12.22 7.27 -2.91
C ALA A 534 -12.62 7.40 -1.44
N ILE A 535 -11.97 6.62 -0.57
CA ILE A 535 -12.19 6.60 0.88
C ILE A 535 -11.39 7.75 1.50
N CYS A 536 -12.03 8.90 1.69
CA CYS A 536 -11.41 10.03 2.37
C CYS A 536 -11.46 9.85 3.90
N LEU A 537 -10.29 9.70 4.53
CA LEU A 537 -10.17 9.43 5.96
C LEU A 537 -10.60 10.64 6.80
N ALA A 538 -10.23 11.87 6.42
CA ALA A 538 -10.69 13.07 7.12
C ALA A 538 -12.20 13.31 6.98
N GLU A 539 -12.81 12.97 5.83
CA GLU A 539 -14.26 13.05 5.62
C GLU A 539 -15.01 12.11 6.57
N LEU A 540 -14.58 10.85 6.63
CA LEU A 540 -15.24 9.81 7.41
C LEU A 540 -14.96 9.95 8.91
N LYS A 541 -13.70 10.13 9.33
CA LYS A 541 -13.31 10.33 10.74
C LYS A 541 -14.13 11.43 11.39
N LEU A 542 -14.05 12.64 10.84
CA LEU A 542 -14.72 13.81 11.41
C LEU A 542 -16.24 13.70 11.29
N GLY A 543 -16.75 13.01 10.25
CA GLY A 543 -18.16 12.69 10.15
C GLY A 543 -18.66 11.74 11.24
N PHE A 544 -17.95 10.65 11.55
CA PHE A 544 -18.34 9.71 12.62
C PHE A 544 -18.36 10.41 13.98
N ILE A 545 -17.38 11.28 14.23
CA ILE A 545 -17.32 12.14 15.42
C ILE A 545 -18.50 13.15 15.40
N ALA A 546 -18.77 13.81 14.28
CA ALA A 546 -19.87 14.77 14.14
C ALA A 546 -21.25 14.15 14.40
N GLN A 547 -21.52 12.94 13.90
CA GLN A 547 -22.76 12.23 14.23
C GLN A 547 -22.80 11.77 15.69
N SER A 548 -21.64 11.45 16.29
CA SER A 548 -21.56 11.10 17.72
C SER A 548 -21.85 12.31 18.64
N CYS A 549 -21.56 13.53 18.19
CA CYS A 549 -22.04 14.76 18.84
C CYS A 549 -23.57 14.96 18.77
N LEU A 550 -24.28 14.20 17.92
CA LEU A 550 -25.76 14.19 17.84
C LEU A 550 -26.34 13.01 18.64
N ALA A 551 -25.69 11.85 18.60
CA ALA A 551 -26.05 10.63 19.34
C ALA A 551 -24.78 9.88 19.78
N GLN A 552 -24.44 9.96 21.07
CA GLN A 552 -23.18 9.42 21.60
C GLN A 552 -23.12 7.88 21.41
N GLY A 553 -21.96 7.35 20.99
CA GLY A 553 -21.80 5.92 20.67
C GLY A 553 -22.12 5.53 19.22
N LEU A 554 -22.61 6.45 18.38
CA LEU A 554 -22.88 6.10 16.97
C LEU A 554 -21.60 5.75 16.19
N SER A 555 -20.47 6.38 16.51
CA SER A 555 -19.15 6.02 15.96
C SER A 555 -18.86 4.52 16.10
N THR A 556 -18.94 4.00 17.34
CA THR A 556 -18.78 2.60 17.71
C THR A 556 -19.80 1.70 17.01
N MET A 557 -21.07 2.11 16.99
CA MET A 557 -22.13 1.33 16.33
C MET A 557 -21.83 1.11 14.84
N LEU A 558 -21.46 2.18 14.13
CA LEU A 558 -21.18 2.11 12.70
C LEU A 558 -19.84 1.40 12.43
N ALA A 559 -18.82 1.63 13.27
CA ALA A 559 -17.52 0.94 13.18
C ALA A 559 -17.65 -0.59 13.22
N ASN A 560 -18.47 -1.11 14.13
CA ASN A 560 -18.70 -2.55 14.26
C ASN A 560 -19.46 -3.11 13.05
N LEU A 561 -20.39 -2.36 12.44
CA LEU A 561 -21.20 -2.79 11.30
C LEU A 561 -20.42 -3.02 9.98
N PHE A 562 -19.17 -2.55 9.86
CA PHE A 562 -18.33 -2.78 8.66
C PHE A 562 -16.95 -3.42 8.95
N SER A 563 -16.60 -3.62 10.21
CA SER A 563 -15.44 -4.45 10.61
C SER A 563 -15.87 -5.91 10.62
N MET A 564 -15.07 -6.85 10.09
CA MET A 564 -15.40 -8.28 10.25
C MET A 564 -15.02 -8.71 11.67
N ARG A 565 -15.98 -9.15 12.49
CA ARG A 565 -15.74 -9.54 13.89
C ARG A 565 -16.31 -10.93 14.17
N SER A 566 -15.44 -11.87 14.54
CA SER A 566 -15.87 -13.21 14.94
C SER A 566 -16.68 -13.17 16.23
N PHE A 567 -17.86 -13.79 16.24
CA PHE A 567 -18.72 -13.83 17.44
C PHE A 567 -18.03 -14.59 18.60
N ILE A 568 -17.79 -13.88 19.70
CA ILE A 568 -17.28 -14.45 20.96
C ILE A 568 -18.46 -14.66 21.91
N LYS A 569 -18.69 -15.92 22.33
CA LYS A 569 -19.72 -16.25 23.31
C LYS A 569 -19.20 -16.06 24.73
N ILE A 570 -19.67 -15.01 25.41
CA ILE A 570 -19.51 -14.84 26.86
C ILE A 570 -20.69 -15.55 27.58
N GLU A 571 -20.40 -16.35 28.60
CA GLU A 571 -21.43 -17.02 29.41
C GLU A 571 -21.77 -16.27 30.70
N GLU A 572 -20.86 -15.41 31.17
CA GLU A 572 -21.05 -14.54 32.33
C GLU A 572 -21.97 -13.35 31.99
N ASP A 573 -22.73 -12.88 32.98
CA ASP A 573 -23.71 -11.80 32.78
C ASP A 573 -23.06 -10.42 32.96
N THR A 574 -22.19 -10.05 32.01
CA THR A 574 -21.47 -8.77 31.98
C THR A 574 -22.02 -7.84 30.89
N TRP A 575 -21.63 -6.56 30.92
CA TRP A 575 -21.95 -5.62 29.83
C TRP A 575 -21.34 -6.07 28.47
N GLN A 576 -20.17 -6.72 28.48
CA GLN A 576 -19.48 -7.20 27.28
C GLN A 576 -20.31 -8.25 26.52
N LYS A 577 -21.06 -9.12 27.22
CA LYS A 577 -21.99 -10.09 26.62
C LYS A 577 -23.04 -9.42 25.73
N TYR A 578 -23.76 -8.44 26.28
CA TYR A 578 -24.82 -7.71 25.56
C TYR A 578 -24.25 -6.81 24.45
N TYR A 579 -23.05 -6.27 24.64
CA TYR A 579 -22.30 -5.57 23.60
C TYR A 579 -21.93 -6.49 22.43
N LEU A 580 -21.40 -7.69 22.71
CA LEU A 580 -20.94 -8.66 21.70
C LEU A 580 -22.07 -9.27 20.86
N GLU A 581 -23.28 -9.44 21.42
CA GLU A 581 -24.49 -9.74 20.63
C GLU A 581 -24.70 -8.66 19.55
N GLY A 582 -24.52 -7.38 19.91
CA GLY A 582 -24.56 -6.26 18.98
C GLY A 582 -23.42 -6.25 17.96
N VAL A 583 -22.18 -6.55 18.38
CA VAL A 583 -20.98 -6.61 17.51
C VAL A 583 -21.13 -7.67 16.41
N SER A 584 -21.86 -8.75 16.65
CA SER A 584 -22.09 -9.82 15.65
C SER A 584 -22.92 -9.41 14.42
N ASN A 585 -23.38 -8.16 14.36
CA ASN A 585 -24.17 -7.63 13.27
C ASN A 585 -23.31 -6.87 12.26
N GLU A 586 -23.56 -7.09 10.98
CA GLU A 586 -22.83 -6.50 9.86
C GLU A 586 -23.81 -5.85 8.87
N MET A 587 -23.30 -4.97 8.00
CA MET A 587 -24.10 -4.27 7.00
C MET A 587 -24.10 -4.98 5.64
N TYR A 588 -25.28 -5.34 5.16
CA TYR A 588 -25.51 -6.13 3.96
C TYR A 588 -26.44 -5.43 2.96
N THR A 589 -26.37 -5.85 1.68
CA THR A 589 -27.34 -5.44 0.64
C THR A 589 -27.92 -6.63 -0.09
N GLU A 590 -29.22 -6.61 -0.35
CA GLU A 590 -29.90 -7.66 -1.14
C GLU A 590 -31.13 -7.08 -1.87
N TYR A 591 -31.49 -7.67 -3.01
CA TYR A 591 -32.67 -7.27 -3.75
C TYR A 591 -33.96 -7.68 -3.05
N LEU A 592 -34.93 -6.77 -3.02
CA LEU A 592 -36.25 -7.04 -2.47
C LEU A 592 -37.04 -8.01 -3.38
N SER A 593 -37.74 -8.96 -2.75
CA SER A 593 -38.68 -9.85 -3.46
C SER A 593 -39.79 -9.05 -4.16
N SER A 594 -40.28 -9.57 -5.29
CA SER A 594 -41.46 -9.03 -5.98
C SER A 594 -42.72 -9.02 -5.10
N ALA A 595 -42.74 -9.76 -3.98
CA ALA A 595 -43.80 -9.72 -2.98
C ALA A 595 -43.88 -8.40 -2.19
N PHE A 596 -42.87 -7.51 -2.28
CA PHE A 596 -42.82 -6.21 -1.60
C PHE A 596 -43.16 -5.02 -2.51
N VAL A 597 -43.31 -5.24 -3.82
CA VAL A 597 -43.58 -4.16 -4.80
C VAL A 597 -44.93 -3.49 -4.51
N GLY A 598 -44.96 -2.17 -4.56
CA GLY A 598 -46.14 -1.34 -4.26
C GLY A 598 -46.41 -1.12 -2.77
N LEU A 599 -45.73 -1.82 -1.85
CA LEU A 599 -45.84 -1.57 -0.41
C LEU A 599 -45.04 -0.32 0.00
N SER A 600 -45.45 0.30 1.12
CA SER A 600 -44.73 1.41 1.75
C SER A 600 -43.45 0.91 2.44
N PHE A 601 -42.37 1.69 2.43
CA PHE A 601 -41.12 1.31 3.09
C PHE A 601 -41.31 0.90 4.57
N PRO A 602 -42.00 1.66 5.45
CA PRO A 602 -42.26 1.23 6.83
C PRO A 602 -43.01 -0.10 6.96
N THR A 603 -43.95 -0.39 6.04
CA THR A 603 -44.69 -1.67 6.00
C THR A 603 -43.77 -2.85 5.65
N VAL A 604 -42.74 -2.62 4.82
CA VAL A 604 -41.74 -3.64 4.48
C VAL A 604 -40.71 -3.79 5.60
N CYS A 605 -40.29 -2.70 6.25
CA CYS A 605 -39.42 -2.76 7.44
C CYS A 605 -40.05 -3.55 8.59
N GLU A 606 -41.33 -3.32 8.90
CA GLU A 606 -42.07 -4.11 9.90
C GLU A 606 -42.05 -5.60 9.55
N LEU A 607 -42.39 -5.97 8.31
CA LEU A 607 -42.41 -7.36 7.87
C LEU A 607 -41.01 -7.99 7.92
N CYS A 608 -39.99 -7.29 7.43
CA CYS A 608 -38.59 -7.74 7.51
C CYS A 608 -38.14 -7.96 8.96
N PHE A 609 -38.45 -7.05 9.88
CA PHE A 609 -38.06 -7.17 11.27
C PHE A 609 -38.81 -8.31 11.99
N VAL A 610 -40.15 -8.33 11.90
CA VAL A 610 -41.01 -9.29 12.62
C VAL A 610 -40.95 -10.71 12.04
N LYS A 611 -41.05 -10.86 10.71
CA LYS A 611 -41.11 -12.18 10.05
C LYS A 611 -39.75 -12.70 9.59
N LEU A 612 -38.86 -11.82 9.12
CA LEU A 612 -37.56 -12.24 8.58
C LEU A 612 -36.40 -12.06 9.57
N LYS A 613 -36.59 -11.37 10.71
CA LYS A 613 -35.52 -10.96 11.63
C LYS A 613 -34.38 -10.20 10.92
N LEU A 614 -34.75 -9.27 10.03
CA LEU A 614 -33.83 -8.42 9.26
C LEU A 614 -34.18 -6.94 9.46
N LEU A 615 -33.20 -6.13 9.88
CA LEU A 615 -33.39 -4.70 10.10
C LEU A 615 -33.03 -3.91 8.82
N MET A 616 -34.03 -3.50 8.05
CA MET A 616 -33.84 -2.75 6.79
C MET A 616 -33.75 -1.23 7.05
N ILE A 617 -32.59 -0.61 6.84
CA ILE A 617 -32.37 0.84 7.11
C ILE A 617 -32.73 1.72 5.90
N ALA A 618 -32.36 1.28 4.70
CA ALA A 618 -32.35 2.12 3.50
C ALA A 618 -32.67 1.31 2.24
N ILE A 619 -32.95 2.02 1.14
CA ILE A 619 -33.19 1.45 -0.18
C ILE A 619 -32.49 2.24 -1.29
N GLU A 620 -32.18 1.57 -2.39
CA GLU A 620 -31.80 2.20 -3.66
C GLU A 620 -33.08 2.60 -4.43
N TYR A 621 -33.30 3.89 -4.59
CA TYR A 621 -34.39 4.43 -5.40
C TYR A 621 -33.89 4.88 -6.78
N LYS A 622 -34.53 4.39 -7.85
CA LYS A 622 -34.17 4.72 -9.24
C LYS A 622 -35.13 5.79 -9.76
N SER A 623 -34.60 6.98 -10.00
CA SER A 623 -35.35 8.12 -10.55
C SER A 623 -35.66 7.93 -12.04
N ALA A 624 -36.65 8.65 -12.58
CA ALA A 624 -37.02 8.62 -14.00
C ALA A 624 -35.84 8.96 -14.94
N ASN A 625 -34.86 9.74 -14.46
CA ASN A 625 -33.62 10.07 -15.16
C ASN A 625 -32.61 8.89 -15.22
N ARG A 626 -32.95 7.72 -14.68
CA ARG A 626 -32.06 6.54 -14.49
C ARG A 626 -30.87 6.79 -13.54
N GLU A 627 -31.00 7.77 -12.65
CA GLU A 627 -30.10 7.95 -11.52
C GLU A 627 -30.59 7.12 -10.33
N SER A 628 -29.72 6.26 -9.80
CA SER A 628 -29.91 5.65 -8.48
C SER A 628 -29.54 6.64 -7.39
N ARG A 629 -30.36 6.74 -6.35
CA ARG A 629 -30.10 7.52 -5.13
C ARG A 629 -30.43 6.65 -3.91
N ILE A 630 -29.53 6.59 -2.93
CA ILE A 630 -29.78 5.86 -1.67
C ILE A 630 -30.69 6.73 -0.79
N LEU A 631 -31.80 6.16 -0.32
CA LEU A 631 -32.75 6.82 0.58
C LEU A 631 -32.77 6.08 1.93
N ILE A 632 -32.41 6.81 2.98
CA ILE A 632 -32.33 6.32 4.37
C ILE A 632 -33.68 6.57 5.05
N ASN A 633 -34.33 5.50 5.53
CA ASN A 633 -35.65 5.49 6.16
C ASN A 633 -36.71 6.39 5.46
N PRO A 634 -37.05 6.18 4.17
CA PRO A 634 -38.06 6.97 3.49
C PRO A 634 -39.48 6.72 4.03
N GLY A 635 -40.28 7.79 4.14
CA GLY A 635 -41.62 7.75 4.72
C GLY A 635 -42.69 7.05 3.86
N ASN A 636 -43.89 6.90 4.42
CA ASN A 636 -45.04 6.19 3.81
C ASN A 636 -45.46 6.65 2.40
N HIS A 637 -45.05 7.85 1.98
CA HIS A 637 -45.30 8.38 0.64
C HIS A 637 -44.59 7.56 -0.46
N LEU A 638 -43.43 6.96 -0.15
CA LEU A 638 -42.64 6.20 -1.10
C LEU A 638 -43.07 4.72 -1.10
N LYS A 639 -43.26 4.17 -2.31
CA LYS A 639 -43.56 2.75 -2.54
C LYS A 639 -42.39 2.03 -3.17
N ILE A 640 -42.17 0.78 -2.76
CA ILE A 640 -41.09 -0.07 -3.27
C ILE A 640 -41.33 -0.44 -4.74
N GLN A 641 -40.29 -0.36 -5.57
CA GLN A 641 -40.31 -0.70 -6.99
C GLN A 641 -39.75 -2.11 -7.22
N GLU A 642 -40.00 -2.72 -8.39
CA GLU A 642 -39.33 -3.97 -8.75
C GLU A 642 -37.84 -3.70 -9.02
N GLY A 643 -36.95 -4.54 -8.46
CA GLY A 643 -35.50 -4.35 -8.60
C GLY A 643 -34.88 -3.28 -7.68
N THR A 644 -35.62 -2.83 -6.65
CA THR A 644 -35.04 -2.07 -5.53
C THR A 644 -34.07 -2.94 -4.73
N LEU A 645 -32.84 -2.45 -4.53
CA LEU A 645 -31.88 -2.98 -3.57
C LEU A 645 -32.24 -2.46 -2.16
N GLY A 646 -32.30 -3.35 -1.16
CA GLY A 646 -32.45 -3.01 0.25
C GLY A 646 -31.13 -3.12 1.00
N PHE A 647 -30.93 -2.24 1.98
CA PHE A 647 -29.78 -2.22 2.89
C PHE A 647 -30.22 -2.72 4.26
N PHE A 648 -29.53 -3.73 4.79
CA PHE A 648 -29.92 -4.47 5.99
C PHE A 648 -28.79 -4.55 7.01
N ILE A 649 -29.16 -4.61 8.29
CA ILE A 649 -28.32 -5.16 9.35
C ILE A 649 -28.77 -6.60 9.64
N ALA A 650 -27.82 -7.52 9.70
CA ALA A 650 -28.00 -8.93 10.08
C ALA A 650 -26.65 -9.54 10.49
N SER A 651 -26.65 -10.75 11.06
CA SER A 651 -25.44 -11.45 11.56
C SER A 651 -24.90 -12.58 10.67
N ASP A 652 -25.45 -12.74 9.45
CA ASP A 652 -24.93 -13.66 8.41
C ASP A 652 -25.51 -13.25 7.04
N ALA A 653 -24.69 -13.18 6.00
CA ALA A 653 -25.11 -12.98 4.61
C ALA A 653 -26.28 -13.91 4.19
N LYS A 654 -26.34 -15.13 4.73
CA LYS A 654 -27.37 -16.15 4.46
C LYS A 654 -28.72 -15.79 5.06
N GLU A 655 -28.75 -15.06 6.17
CA GLU A 655 -29.98 -14.52 6.78
C GLU A 655 -30.65 -13.53 5.81
N VAL A 656 -29.86 -12.66 5.17
CA VAL A 656 -30.35 -11.57 4.30
C VAL A 656 -30.97 -12.10 3.00
N LYS A 657 -30.51 -13.25 2.48
CA LYS A 657 -31.10 -13.94 1.30
C LYS A 657 -32.60 -14.22 1.47
N ARG A 658 -33.12 -14.28 2.71
CA ARG A 658 -34.56 -14.41 3.00
C ARG A 658 -35.39 -13.27 2.41
N ALA A 659 -34.85 -12.05 2.33
CA ALA A 659 -35.55 -10.89 1.75
C ALA A 659 -35.86 -11.05 0.25
N PHE A 660 -34.94 -11.66 -0.51
CA PHE A 660 -35.15 -11.97 -1.92
C PHE A 660 -36.05 -13.20 -2.13
N PHE A 661 -35.98 -14.19 -1.24
CA PHE A 661 -36.76 -15.43 -1.35
C PHE A 661 -38.18 -15.35 -0.76
N TYR A 662 -38.50 -14.33 0.03
CA TYR A 662 -39.82 -14.20 0.65
C TYR A 662 -40.96 -14.13 -0.40
N CYS A 663 -42.11 -14.72 -0.07
CA CYS A 663 -43.26 -14.76 -0.96
C CYS A 663 -44.51 -15.00 -0.12
N LYS A 664 -45.43 -14.03 -0.07
CA LYS A 664 -46.57 -14.07 0.86
C LYS A 664 -47.38 -15.38 0.74
N ALA A 665 -47.84 -15.73 -0.47
CA ALA A 665 -48.63 -16.93 -0.71
C ALA A 665 -47.91 -18.26 -0.42
N CYS A 666 -46.57 -18.28 -0.45
CA CYS A 666 -45.77 -19.48 -0.18
C CYS A 666 -45.21 -19.51 1.27
N HIS A 667 -45.20 -18.39 2.02
CA HIS A 667 -44.47 -18.26 3.31
C HIS A 667 -45.22 -17.51 4.46
N ASP A 668 -46.47 -17.06 4.31
CA ASP A 668 -47.14 -16.20 5.33
C ASP A 668 -47.22 -16.87 6.72
N ASP A 669 -47.58 -18.15 6.78
CA ASP A 669 -47.77 -18.91 8.03
C ASP A 669 -46.47 -19.37 8.72
N ILE A 670 -45.30 -19.06 8.14
CA ILE A 670 -44.01 -19.47 8.70
C ILE A 670 -43.65 -18.59 9.90
N THR A 671 -43.28 -19.24 11.01
CA THR A 671 -42.83 -18.61 12.26
C THR A 671 -41.31 -18.69 12.47
N ASP A 672 -40.65 -19.75 12.00
CA ASP A 672 -39.20 -19.90 12.01
C ASP A 672 -38.59 -19.38 10.69
N PRO A 673 -37.83 -18.27 10.69
CA PRO A 673 -37.25 -17.70 9.47
C PRO A 673 -36.25 -18.65 8.79
N LYS A 674 -35.65 -19.63 9.49
CA LYS A 674 -34.72 -20.61 8.89
C LYS A 674 -35.42 -21.58 7.93
N ARG A 675 -36.75 -21.63 7.93
CA ARG A 675 -37.56 -22.39 6.96
C ARG A 675 -37.84 -21.63 5.67
N ILE A 676 -37.57 -20.32 5.60
CA ILE A 676 -37.81 -19.49 4.41
C ILE A 676 -36.69 -19.76 3.39
N LYS A 677 -37.00 -20.55 2.37
CA LYS A 677 -36.08 -20.95 1.29
C LYS A 677 -36.56 -20.40 -0.05
N LYS A 678 -35.76 -20.58 -1.11
CA LYS A 678 -36.11 -20.12 -2.47
C LYS A 678 -37.48 -20.65 -2.89
N CYS A 679 -38.40 -19.72 -3.10
CA CYS A 679 -39.80 -19.97 -3.38
C CYS A 679 -40.02 -20.73 -4.70
N GLY A 680 -40.95 -21.69 -4.70
CA GLY A 680 -41.40 -22.42 -5.89
C GLY A 680 -42.59 -21.80 -6.63
N CYS A 681 -43.26 -20.80 -6.03
CA CYS A 681 -44.31 -20.02 -6.68
C CYS A 681 -43.73 -19.36 -7.97
N LYS A 682 -44.25 -19.68 -9.16
CA LYS A 682 -43.79 -19.09 -10.45
C LYS A 682 -44.02 -17.56 -10.44
N ARG A 683 -43.12 -16.80 -11.08
CA ARG A 683 -43.34 -15.37 -11.37
C ARG A 683 -44.58 -15.20 -12.25
N LEU A 684 -45.70 -14.80 -11.65
CA LEU A 684 -46.88 -14.29 -12.34
C LEU A 684 -46.56 -12.87 -12.82
N ILE A 685 -46.02 -12.76 -14.03
CA ILE A 685 -45.84 -11.47 -14.69
C ILE A 685 -47.23 -11.03 -15.19
N TYR A 686 -47.76 -9.95 -14.62
CA TYR A 686 -48.89 -9.23 -15.20
C TYR A 686 -48.41 -8.45 -16.43
N PHE A 687 -48.37 -9.13 -17.59
CA PHE A 687 -48.51 -8.46 -18.87
C PHE A 687 -50.01 -8.32 -19.16
N GLU A 688 -50.50 -7.10 -19.28
CA GLU A 688 -51.73 -6.84 -20.04
C GLU A 688 -51.41 -6.96 -21.55
N ASP A 689 -52.39 -7.40 -22.35
CA ASP A 689 -52.15 -7.84 -23.73
C ASP A 689 -51.72 -6.72 -24.70
N GLU A 690 -50.50 -6.82 -25.24
CA GLU A 690 -50.18 -6.23 -26.56
C GLU A 690 -50.56 -7.21 -27.68
N GLN A 691 -51.52 -6.83 -28.53
CA GLN A 691 -51.74 -7.54 -29.80
C GLN A 691 -50.60 -7.22 -30.81
N PRO A 692 -50.06 -8.23 -31.52
CA PRO A 692 -48.88 -8.03 -32.35
C PRO A 692 -49.23 -7.32 -33.67
N SER A 693 -48.83 -6.06 -33.82
CA SER A 693 -48.80 -5.36 -35.11
C SER A 693 -47.40 -5.40 -35.72
N THR A 694 -47.28 -6.05 -36.88
CA THR A 694 -46.02 -6.19 -37.60
C THR A 694 -45.67 -4.90 -38.36
N LEU A 695 -44.44 -4.39 -38.24
CA LEU A 695 -43.56 -3.98 -39.37
C LEU A 695 -42.30 -3.23 -38.88
N SER A 696 -41.12 -3.75 -39.25
CA SER A 696 -39.83 -3.07 -39.05
C SER A 696 -39.48 -2.10 -40.19
N PRO A 697 -39.03 -0.86 -39.93
CA PRO A 697 -38.36 -0.02 -40.92
C PRO A 697 -36.83 -0.12 -40.82
N LYS A 698 -36.14 -0.10 -41.97
CA LYS A 698 -34.67 -0.16 -42.06
C LYS A 698 -34.02 1.23 -41.97
N LYS A 699 -32.73 1.27 -41.58
CA LYS A 699 -31.85 2.45 -41.76
C LYS A 699 -31.96 2.99 -43.19
N LYS A 700 -31.98 4.32 -43.36
CA LYS A 700 -31.83 4.98 -44.66
C LYS A 700 -31.08 6.31 -44.52
N GLN A 701 -29.98 6.46 -45.24
CA GLN A 701 -29.26 7.74 -45.37
C GLN A 701 -29.94 8.63 -46.42
N ARG A 702 -29.92 9.96 -46.23
CA ARG A 702 -29.34 10.88 -47.24
C ARG A 702 -29.06 12.27 -46.67
N ASN A 703 -28.18 12.99 -47.36
CA ASN A 703 -27.72 14.35 -47.03
C ASN A 703 -28.67 15.44 -47.54
N GLY A 704 -28.57 16.62 -46.92
CA GLY A 704 -28.44 17.87 -47.69
C GLY A 704 -29.64 18.82 -47.67
N GLY A 705 -29.42 20.02 -47.14
CA GLY A 705 -30.35 21.15 -47.16
C GLY A 705 -29.92 22.21 -46.15
N MET A 706 -29.87 23.48 -46.54
CA MET A 706 -29.35 24.56 -45.69
C MET A 706 -30.28 25.78 -45.73
N ARG A 707 -30.32 26.51 -44.61
CA ARG A 707 -30.82 27.89 -44.38
C ARG A 707 -32.13 28.07 -43.58
N ASN A 708 -32.00 29.02 -42.65
CA ASN A 708 -32.98 29.99 -42.12
C ASN A 708 -34.07 29.50 -41.15
N SER A 709 -33.95 30.00 -39.91
CA SER A 709 -35.06 30.26 -38.99
C SER A 709 -35.93 31.43 -39.49
N PRO A 710 -37.17 31.57 -38.98
CA PRO A 710 -37.35 32.38 -37.77
C PRO A 710 -38.29 31.76 -36.72
N SER A 711 -38.44 32.49 -35.60
CA SER A 711 -39.19 32.13 -34.40
C SER A 711 -40.71 31.92 -34.58
N SER A 712 -41.25 30.84 -34.00
CA SER A 712 -42.55 30.85 -33.30
C SER A 712 -42.69 29.56 -32.45
N SER A 713 -43.34 29.65 -31.28
CA SER A 713 -43.51 28.53 -30.34
C SER A 713 -44.97 28.37 -29.90
N PRO A 714 -45.63 27.24 -30.18
CA PRO A 714 -46.97 26.93 -29.69
C PRO A 714 -46.95 25.92 -28.53
N LYS A 715 -47.27 26.44 -27.33
CA LYS A 715 -47.96 25.80 -26.19
C LYS A 715 -48.13 24.26 -26.21
N LEU A 716 -47.55 23.59 -25.20
CA LEU A 716 -48.04 22.29 -24.71
C LEU A 716 -48.90 22.51 -23.46
N MET A 717 -49.99 21.74 -23.29
CA MET A 717 -50.91 21.91 -22.15
C MET A 717 -50.36 21.24 -20.88
N ARG A 718 -50.51 21.91 -19.72
CA ARG A 718 -50.44 21.28 -18.40
C ARG A 718 -51.83 20.79 -18.00
N HIS A 719 -51.86 19.65 -17.30
CA HIS A 719 -52.92 19.29 -16.37
C HIS A 719 -52.29 19.23 -14.97
N ASP A 720 -52.92 19.89 -14.00
CA ASP A 720 -52.55 19.79 -12.58
C ASP A 720 -53.17 18.55 -11.94
N PRO A 721 -52.60 18.10 -10.81
CA PRO A 721 -53.46 17.68 -9.70
C PRO A 721 -53.28 18.53 -8.43
N LEU A 722 -54.44 18.94 -7.90
CA LEU A 722 -54.73 19.28 -6.49
C LEU A 722 -54.21 20.61 -5.90
N LEU A 723 -55.17 21.44 -5.53
CA LEU A 723 -54.99 22.69 -4.79
C LEU A 723 -54.96 22.46 -3.28
N ILE A 724 -54.29 23.35 -2.55
CA ILE A 724 -54.63 23.72 -1.17
C ILE A 724 -55.19 25.15 -1.23
N PRO A 725 -56.35 25.46 -0.60
CA PRO A 725 -56.89 26.81 -0.62
C PRO A 725 -56.00 27.75 0.21
N GLY A 726 -55.53 28.83 -0.40
CA GLY A 726 -54.64 29.80 0.24
C GLY A 726 -55.36 30.85 1.10
N ASN A 727 -54.58 31.61 1.86
CA ASN A 727 -54.98 32.89 2.42
C ASN A 727 -53.78 33.85 2.42
N ASP A 728 -53.63 34.61 1.33
CA ASP A 728 -52.53 35.56 1.14
C ASP A 728 -52.64 36.79 2.04
N GLN A 729 -51.79 36.86 3.08
CA GLN A 729 -51.17 38.09 3.58
C GLN A 729 -50.26 37.78 4.80
N ILE A 730 -48.93 37.93 4.63
CA ILE A 730 -47.95 38.48 5.58
C ILE A 730 -46.54 38.50 4.92
N ASP A 731 -45.87 39.64 5.00
CA ASP A 731 -44.43 39.93 4.84
C ASP A 731 -43.62 39.29 3.69
N ASN A 732 -43.80 39.85 2.49
CA ASN A 732 -43.05 39.49 1.28
C ASN A 732 -41.64 40.16 1.18
N MET A 733 -40.92 40.32 2.29
CA MET A 733 -39.55 40.86 2.33
C MET A 733 -38.46 39.85 2.72
N ASP A 734 -38.81 38.75 3.40
CA ASP A 734 -37.83 37.80 3.95
C ASP A 734 -37.39 36.70 2.95
N SER A 735 -37.93 36.75 1.73
CA SER A 735 -37.77 35.74 0.67
C SER A 735 -36.42 35.80 -0.07
N ASN A 736 -35.69 36.92 0.03
CA ASN A 736 -34.45 37.15 -0.72
C ASN A 736 -33.16 36.79 0.08
N VAL A 737 -33.30 36.28 1.30
CA VAL A 737 -32.18 35.94 2.19
C VAL A 737 -31.67 34.53 1.87
N LYS A 738 -30.36 34.42 1.58
CA LYS A 738 -29.67 33.13 1.40
C LYS A 738 -29.47 32.43 2.75
N LYS A 739 -30.37 31.49 3.07
CA LYS A 739 -30.39 30.71 4.33
C LYS A 739 -29.72 29.32 4.20
N TYR A 740 -29.51 28.84 2.97
CA TYR A 740 -28.96 27.52 2.65
C TYR A 740 -27.90 27.61 1.54
N ASP A 741 -27.17 26.53 1.33
CA ASP A 741 -26.22 26.39 0.21
C ASP A 741 -26.95 26.23 -1.15
N SER A 742 -26.19 26.14 -2.24
CA SER A 742 -26.72 25.96 -3.61
C SER A 742 -27.54 24.68 -3.83
N THR A 743 -27.27 23.60 -3.07
CA THR A 743 -27.99 22.32 -3.14
C THR A 743 -29.18 22.23 -2.18
N GLY A 744 -29.21 23.06 -1.13
CA GLY A 744 -30.21 22.99 -0.05
C GLY A 744 -29.91 21.94 1.02
N MET A 745 -28.72 21.33 1.00
CA MET A 745 -28.32 20.24 1.91
C MET A 745 -27.74 20.76 3.23
N PHE A 746 -27.28 22.01 3.29
CA PHE A 746 -26.62 22.60 4.46
C PHE A 746 -27.10 24.04 4.76
N HIS A 747 -27.08 24.42 6.03
CA HIS A 747 -27.31 25.81 6.47
C HIS A 747 -26.10 26.67 6.13
N TRP A 748 -26.35 27.85 5.55
CA TRP A 748 -25.31 28.75 5.04
C TRP A 748 -25.50 30.18 5.57
N CYS A 749 -24.41 30.89 5.80
CA CYS A 749 -24.41 32.33 6.03
C CYS A 749 -23.36 33.05 5.18
N ALA A 750 -23.53 34.36 5.05
CA ALA A 750 -22.52 35.24 4.48
C ALA A 750 -21.15 35.04 5.16
N PRO A 751 -20.03 35.14 4.41
CA PRO A 751 -18.70 34.90 4.95
C PRO A 751 -18.37 35.91 6.06
N LYS A 752 -17.81 35.40 7.17
CA LYS A 752 -17.44 36.20 8.34
C LYS A 752 -15.93 36.36 8.47
N GLU A 753 -15.49 37.59 8.69
CA GLU A 753 -14.15 37.89 9.21
C GLU A 753 -13.95 37.19 10.56
N ILE A 754 -12.75 36.67 10.81
CA ILE A 754 -12.46 35.83 11.98
C ILE A 754 -12.66 36.58 13.32
N GLU A 755 -12.37 37.89 13.35
CA GLU A 755 -12.59 38.77 14.51
C GLU A 755 -14.07 38.84 14.96
N LYS A 756 -15.03 38.47 14.09
CA LYS A 756 -16.47 38.43 14.41
C LYS A 756 -16.92 37.11 15.04
N VAL A 757 -16.01 36.15 15.22
CA VAL A 757 -16.27 34.85 15.88
C VAL A 757 -15.30 34.54 17.02
N ILE A 758 -14.18 35.27 17.11
CA ILE A 758 -13.27 35.20 18.25
C ILE A 758 -13.98 35.74 19.49
N LEU A 759 -13.84 35.02 20.60
CA LEU A 759 -14.29 35.43 21.94
C LEU A 759 -13.09 35.43 22.87
N THR A 760 -12.89 36.50 23.64
CA THR A 760 -11.97 36.43 24.79
C THR A 760 -12.56 35.51 25.89
N ARG A 761 -11.71 35.02 26.80
CA ARG A 761 -12.14 34.22 27.96
C ARG A 761 -13.26 34.90 28.78
N SER A 762 -13.22 36.23 28.88
CA SER A 762 -14.24 37.02 29.59
C SER A 762 -15.57 37.06 28.82
N GLU A 763 -15.55 37.20 27.50
CA GLU A 763 -16.76 37.21 26.66
C GLU A 763 -17.38 35.83 26.55
N ALA A 764 -16.57 34.77 26.49
CA ALA A 764 -17.04 33.39 26.62
C ALA A 764 -17.74 33.18 27.97
N ALA A 765 -17.14 33.60 29.09
CA ALA A 765 -17.75 33.46 30.42
C ALA A 765 -19.02 34.33 30.63
N MET A 766 -19.17 35.45 29.90
CA MET A 766 -20.42 36.22 29.87
C MET A 766 -21.48 35.59 28.96
N THR A 767 -21.09 34.74 28.01
CA THR A 767 -21.99 34.08 27.07
C THR A 767 -22.37 32.71 27.60
N VAL A 768 -23.55 32.60 28.24
CA VAL A 768 -24.04 31.32 28.78
C VAL A 768 -24.36 30.36 27.62
N LEU A 769 -23.41 29.49 27.30
CA LEU A 769 -23.55 28.42 26.32
C LEU A 769 -23.95 27.12 27.02
N SER A 770 -25.02 26.51 26.53
CA SER A 770 -25.54 25.21 26.96
C SER A 770 -26.16 24.50 25.74
N GLY A 771 -26.14 23.17 25.71
CA GLY A 771 -26.57 22.41 24.52
C GLY A 771 -25.64 22.62 23.32
N HIS A 772 -24.33 22.69 23.58
CA HIS A 772 -23.32 23.12 22.61
C HIS A 772 -22.17 22.12 22.49
N VAL A 773 -21.40 22.19 21.40
CA VAL A 773 -20.25 21.31 21.15
C VAL A 773 -18.96 22.11 21.35
N VAL A 774 -18.05 21.59 22.17
CA VAL A 774 -16.71 22.16 22.36
C VAL A 774 -15.72 21.30 21.59
N VAL A 775 -14.92 21.90 20.72
CA VAL A 775 -13.91 21.20 19.91
C VAL A 775 -12.53 21.67 20.35
N CYS A 776 -11.87 20.83 21.14
CA CYS A 776 -10.53 21.01 21.65
C CYS A 776 -9.50 20.54 20.60
N ILE A 777 -8.63 21.46 20.16
CA ILE A 777 -7.68 21.19 19.07
C ILE A 777 -6.25 21.47 19.54
N PHE A 778 -5.39 20.47 19.35
CA PHE A 778 -3.94 20.60 19.41
C PHE A 778 -3.39 20.80 18.00
N GLY A 779 -2.75 21.93 17.74
CA GLY A 779 -2.20 22.25 16.42
C GLY A 779 -1.48 23.59 16.40
N ASP A 780 -0.42 23.65 15.60
CA ASP A 780 0.56 24.73 15.51
C ASP A 780 0.68 25.27 14.08
N VAL A 781 1.57 26.25 13.88
CA VAL A 781 1.78 26.91 12.58
C VAL A 781 2.22 25.92 11.49
N SER A 782 2.99 24.90 11.86
CA SER A 782 3.56 23.89 10.95
C SER A 782 2.76 22.58 10.87
N SER A 783 1.70 22.40 11.66
CA SER A 783 0.94 21.14 11.68
C SER A 783 0.11 20.96 10.41
N ALA A 784 -0.17 19.71 10.02
CA ALA A 784 -1.07 19.42 8.92
C ALA A 784 -2.51 19.91 9.21
N LEU A 785 -3.27 20.23 8.17
CA LEU A 785 -4.69 20.56 8.34
C LEU A 785 -5.50 19.29 8.63
N ILE A 786 -6.48 19.37 9.52
CA ILE A 786 -7.40 18.27 9.85
C ILE A 786 -8.62 18.33 8.91
N GLY A 787 -9.00 19.53 8.45
CA GLY A 787 -10.17 19.73 7.60
C GLY A 787 -11.48 19.72 8.40
N LEU A 788 -11.53 20.53 9.46
CA LEU A 788 -12.66 20.70 10.39
C LEU A 788 -13.98 21.04 9.70
N ARG A 789 -13.96 21.49 8.44
CA ARG A 789 -15.11 21.54 7.54
C ARG A 789 -15.94 20.24 7.59
N ASN A 790 -15.28 19.08 7.62
CA ASN A 790 -15.95 17.77 7.63
C ASN A 790 -16.59 17.45 8.99
N LEU A 791 -16.16 18.10 10.08
CA LEU A 791 -16.81 18.05 11.40
C LEU A 791 -18.03 19.00 11.45
N VAL A 792 -17.89 20.20 10.87
CA VAL A 792 -18.93 21.25 10.92
C VAL A 792 -20.06 21.00 9.94
N MET A 793 -19.79 20.49 8.73
CA MET A 793 -20.82 20.25 7.71
C MET A 793 -21.97 19.34 8.20
N PRO A 794 -21.74 18.13 8.77
CA PRO A 794 -22.82 17.28 9.24
C PRO A 794 -23.63 17.92 10.38
N LEU A 795 -22.96 18.65 11.28
CA LEU A 795 -23.58 19.45 12.34
C LEU A 795 -24.35 20.69 11.82
N ARG A 796 -24.32 20.96 10.51
CA ARG A 796 -25.03 22.05 9.82
C ARG A 796 -25.92 21.55 8.68
N ALA A 797 -26.24 20.25 8.65
CA ALA A 797 -27.16 19.67 7.68
C ALA A 797 -28.58 20.29 7.78
N SER A 798 -29.25 20.41 6.64
CA SER A 798 -30.51 21.17 6.49
C SER A 798 -31.76 20.47 7.05
N ASN A 799 -31.63 19.22 7.49
CA ASN A 799 -32.63 18.42 8.25
C ASN A 799 -32.71 18.78 9.75
N PHE A 800 -31.92 19.75 10.20
CA PHE A 800 -32.13 20.45 11.48
C PHE A 800 -32.78 21.82 11.27
N HIS A 801 -33.61 22.26 12.20
CA HIS A 801 -34.08 23.65 12.27
C HIS A 801 -32.96 24.55 12.83
N TYR A 802 -32.93 25.81 12.41
CA TYR A 802 -31.87 26.76 12.82
C TYR A 802 -31.74 26.94 14.34
N HIS A 803 -32.84 26.76 15.09
CA HIS A 803 -32.80 26.80 16.55
C HIS A 803 -32.15 25.54 17.16
N GLU A 804 -32.39 24.34 16.61
CA GLU A 804 -31.81 23.06 17.05
C GLU A 804 -30.29 22.94 16.81
N LEU A 805 -29.73 23.71 15.87
CA LEU A 805 -28.29 23.66 15.56
C LEU A 805 -27.44 23.93 16.82
N LYS A 806 -26.72 22.91 17.30
CA LYS A 806 -25.78 23.02 18.42
C LYS A 806 -24.70 24.05 18.09
N HIS A 807 -24.45 25.03 18.97
CA HIS A 807 -23.37 26.00 18.76
C HIS A 807 -22.01 25.30 18.88
N ILE A 808 -21.03 25.70 18.06
CA ILE A 808 -19.69 25.07 18.03
C ILE A 808 -18.67 26.09 18.54
N VAL A 809 -17.88 25.71 19.55
CA VAL A 809 -16.77 26.52 20.08
C VAL A 809 -15.46 25.77 19.87
N PHE A 810 -14.57 26.32 19.05
CA PHE A 810 -13.21 25.83 18.90
C PHE A 810 -12.31 26.37 20.01
N VAL A 811 -11.57 25.51 20.70
CA VAL A 811 -10.62 25.88 21.76
C VAL A 811 -9.22 25.36 21.36
N GLY A 812 -8.32 26.29 21.04
CA GLY A 812 -6.98 25.94 20.55
C GLY A 812 -6.19 27.14 20.00
N SER A 813 -5.10 26.85 19.30
CA SER A 813 -4.21 27.87 18.73
C SER A 813 -4.89 28.69 17.63
N ILE A 814 -4.86 30.01 17.75
CA ILE A 814 -5.41 30.91 16.74
C ILE A 814 -4.61 30.89 15.43
N GLU A 815 -3.30 30.62 15.49
CA GLU A 815 -2.45 30.52 14.30
C GLU A 815 -2.84 29.32 13.43
N TYR A 816 -3.22 28.21 14.07
CA TYR A 816 -3.78 27.05 13.38
C TYR A 816 -5.17 27.36 12.81
N LEU A 817 -6.09 27.87 13.66
CA LEU A 817 -7.48 28.11 13.27
C LEU A 817 -7.63 29.16 12.16
N LYS A 818 -6.73 30.15 12.07
CA LYS A 818 -6.66 31.10 10.93
C LYS A 818 -6.51 30.38 9.58
N ARG A 819 -5.71 29.31 9.51
CA ARG A 819 -5.45 28.53 8.27
C ARG A 819 -6.68 27.75 7.82
N GLU A 820 -7.48 27.23 8.75
CA GLU A 820 -8.72 26.50 8.40
C GLU A 820 -9.95 27.40 8.22
N TRP A 821 -9.93 28.64 8.74
CA TRP A 821 -11.10 29.53 8.77
C TRP A 821 -11.71 29.83 7.39
N GLU A 822 -10.91 29.85 6.34
CA GLU A 822 -11.37 30.01 4.94
C GLU A 822 -12.40 28.95 4.53
N THR A 823 -12.32 27.74 5.10
CA THR A 823 -13.30 26.67 4.85
C THR A 823 -14.52 26.70 5.77
N LEU A 824 -14.46 27.48 6.86
CA LEU A 824 -15.45 27.51 7.94
C LEU A 824 -16.33 28.76 7.97
N HIS A 825 -15.88 29.86 7.36
CA HIS A 825 -16.50 31.18 7.52
C HIS A 825 -17.94 31.34 7.01
N ASN A 826 -18.48 30.33 6.30
CA ASN A 826 -19.87 30.29 5.82
C ASN A 826 -20.84 29.57 6.76
N PHE A 827 -20.41 29.04 7.90
CA PHE A 827 -21.31 28.33 8.82
C PHE A 827 -21.91 29.22 9.92
N PRO A 828 -23.20 29.04 10.26
CA PRO A 828 -23.83 29.72 11.39
C PRO A 828 -23.41 29.07 12.73
N LYS A 829 -23.57 29.83 13.83
CA LYS A 829 -23.30 29.36 15.20
C LYS A 829 -21.91 28.73 15.39
N VAL A 830 -20.85 29.44 15.03
CA VAL A 830 -19.44 29.03 15.24
C VAL A 830 -18.72 30.16 15.97
N SER A 831 -17.91 29.80 16.97
CA SER A 831 -17.05 30.69 17.76
C SER A 831 -15.65 30.08 17.95
N ILE A 832 -14.66 30.93 18.23
CA ILE A 832 -13.28 30.55 18.52
C ILE A 832 -12.87 31.18 19.86
N LEU A 833 -12.40 30.35 20.81
CA LEU A 833 -11.69 30.80 22.01
C LEU A 833 -10.19 30.53 21.81
N PRO A 834 -9.35 31.55 21.55
CA PRO A 834 -7.91 31.39 21.42
C PRO A 834 -7.30 31.00 22.77
N GLY A 835 -6.69 29.82 22.84
CA GLY A 835 -6.21 29.24 24.11
C GLY A 835 -5.62 27.83 23.93
N THR A 836 -5.70 27.00 24.97
CA THR A 836 -5.27 25.59 24.91
C THR A 836 -6.26 24.69 25.68
N PRO A 837 -6.61 23.49 25.16
CA PRO A 837 -7.46 22.53 25.88
C PRO A 837 -6.94 22.10 27.26
N LEU A 838 -5.63 22.21 27.52
CA LEU A 838 -5.05 21.88 28.83
C LEU A 838 -5.40 22.94 29.90
N SER A 839 -5.78 24.16 29.49
CA SER A 839 -6.17 25.25 30.37
C SER A 839 -7.57 25.06 30.93
N ARG A 840 -7.66 24.62 32.18
CA ARG A 840 -8.93 24.55 32.94
C ARG A 840 -9.66 25.89 33.00
N ALA A 841 -8.97 27.02 32.87
CA ALA A 841 -9.59 28.35 32.85
C ALA A 841 -10.38 28.61 31.56
N ASP A 842 -9.90 28.11 30.42
CA ASP A 842 -10.57 28.24 29.12
C ASP A 842 -11.74 27.24 29.02
N LEU A 843 -11.54 26.01 29.50
CA LEU A 843 -12.60 24.99 29.61
C LEU A 843 -13.74 25.44 30.55
N ARG A 844 -13.44 26.12 31.67
CA ARG A 844 -14.49 26.72 32.51
C ARG A 844 -15.21 27.87 31.81
N ALA A 845 -14.50 28.72 31.07
CA ALA A 845 -15.09 29.88 30.41
C ALA A 845 -16.06 29.52 29.27
N VAL A 846 -15.90 28.36 28.62
CA VAL A 846 -16.88 27.86 27.65
C VAL A 846 -18.07 27.12 28.28
N ASN A 847 -18.08 26.90 29.60
CA ASN A 847 -19.07 26.09 30.32
C ASN A 847 -19.06 24.62 29.88
N ILE A 848 -17.89 23.96 29.89
CA ILE A 848 -17.70 22.56 29.47
C ILE A 848 -18.63 21.55 30.19
N ASN A 849 -19.07 21.87 31.42
CA ASN A 849 -20.04 21.07 32.19
C ASN A 849 -21.49 21.19 31.70
N LEU A 850 -21.76 22.02 30.69
CA LEU A 850 -23.05 22.21 30.02
C LEU A 850 -22.95 21.97 28.49
N CYS A 851 -21.89 21.30 28.03
CA CYS A 851 -21.76 20.88 26.64
C CYS A 851 -22.50 19.55 26.37
N ASP A 852 -23.00 19.38 25.16
CA ASP A 852 -23.58 18.12 24.67
C ASP A 852 -22.50 17.11 24.25
N MET A 853 -21.32 17.62 23.88
CA MET A 853 -20.14 16.82 23.53
C MET A 853 -18.89 17.69 23.58
N CYS A 854 -17.83 17.17 24.20
CA CYS A 854 -16.46 17.62 24.01
C CYS A 854 -15.78 16.73 22.98
N VAL A 855 -15.22 17.31 21.92
CA VAL A 855 -14.44 16.62 20.89
C VAL A 855 -12.97 16.98 21.06
N ILE A 856 -12.09 16.00 21.14
CA ILE A 856 -10.63 16.22 21.30
C ILE A 856 -9.91 15.68 20.07
N LEU A 857 -9.19 16.55 19.36
CA LEU A 857 -8.46 16.27 18.11
C LEU A 857 -7.00 16.75 18.18
N SER A 858 -6.10 16.08 17.46
CA SER A 858 -4.71 16.49 17.28
C SER A 858 -4.33 16.61 15.81
N ALA A 859 -3.66 17.71 15.47
CA ALA A 859 -2.97 17.92 14.18
C ALA A 859 -1.47 17.58 14.30
N ASN A 860 -0.96 17.34 15.51
CA ASN A 860 0.46 17.15 15.81
C ASN A 860 0.92 15.69 15.73
N GLN A 861 0.00 14.73 15.60
CA GLN A 861 0.24 13.31 15.38
C GLN A 861 1.35 13.02 14.35
N ASN A 862 1.39 13.75 13.23
CA ASN A 862 2.31 13.49 12.11
C ASN A 862 3.78 13.91 12.38
N ASN A 863 4.06 14.56 13.51
CA ASN A 863 5.35 15.18 13.83
C ASN A 863 6.11 14.48 14.99
N ILE A 864 5.67 13.30 15.43
CA ILE A 864 6.25 12.57 16.57
C ILE A 864 6.73 11.20 16.10
N ASP A 865 8.04 10.96 16.14
CA ASP A 865 8.70 9.74 15.65
C ASP A 865 8.33 8.47 16.43
N ASP A 866 7.90 8.62 17.70
CA ASP A 866 7.46 7.53 18.56
C ASP A 866 5.94 7.36 18.48
N THR A 867 5.49 6.25 17.87
CA THR A 867 4.08 5.91 17.65
C THR A 867 3.29 5.69 18.95
N SER A 868 3.95 5.45 20.08
CA SER A 868 3.26 5.37 21.38
C SER A 868 2.92 6.75 21.95
N LEU A 869 3.73 7.78 21.64
CA LEU A 869 3.62 9.12 22.23
C LEU A 869 2.78 10.11 21.42
N GLN A 870 2.22 9.69 20.28
CA GLN A 870 1.41 10.54 19.40
C GLN A 870 0.12 11.04 20.08
N ASP A 871 -0.53 10.20 20.89
CA ASP A 871 -1.82 10.51 21.55
C ASP A 871 -1.71 11.28 22.88
N LYS A 872 -0.49 11.60 23.33
CA LYS A 872 -0.22 12.16 24.67
C LYS A 872 -1.08 13.39 25.02
N GLU A 873 -1.33 14.26 24.05
CA GLU A 873 -2.07 15.52 24.24
C GLU A 873 -3.58 15.28 24.34
N CYS A 874 -4.09 14.36 23.53
CA CYS A 874 -5.47 13.88 23.55
C CYS A 874 -5.83 13.22 24.88
N ILE A 875 -4.97 12.32 25.37
CA ILE A 875 -5.16 11.59 26.64
C ILE A 875 -5.08 12.56 27.83
N LEU A 876 -4.05 13.41 27.87
CA LEU A 876 -3.90 14.41 28.95
C LEU A 876 -5.08 15.39 28.99
N ALA A 877 -5.61 15.83 27.85
CA ALA A 877 -6.83 16.66 27.82
C ALA A 877 -8.06 15.91 28.36
N SER A 878 -8.24 14.65 27.95
CA SER A 878 -9.35 13.79 28.40
C SER A 878 -9.35 13.62 29.92
N LEU A 879 -8.22 13.24 30.50
CA LEU A 879 -8.04 13.08 31.95
C LEU A 879 -8.12 14.43 32.70
N ASN A 880 -7.65 15.52 32.10
CA ASN A 880 -7.76 16.86 32.65
C ASN A 880 -9.23 17.29 32.83
N ILE A 881 -10.09 17.03 31.83
CA ILE A 881 -11.53 17.32 31.88
C ILE A 881 -12.23 16.40 32.90
N LYS A 882 -11.99 15.08 32.85
CA LYS A 882 -12.58 14.12 33.80
C LYS A 882 -12.29 14.46 35.27
N SER A 883 -11.13 15.06 35.55
CA SER A 883 -10.70 15.51 36.89
C SER A 883 -11.10 16.96 37.26
N MET A 884 -12.01 17.60 36.53
CA MET A 884 -12.58 18.89 36.92
C MET A 884 -13.77 18.73 37.88
N GLN A 885 -13.98 19.71 38.77
CA GLN A 885 -15.13 19.81 39.67
C GLN A 885 -15.84 21.16 39.45
N PHE A 886 -17.15 21.20 39.63
CA PHE A 886 -18.00 22.37 39.33
C PHE A 886 -19.00 22.61 40.46
N ASP A 887 -19.18 23.88 40.83
CA ASP A 887 -20.09 24.29 41.90
C ASP A 887 -21.51 24.56 41.34
N ASP A 888 -22.52 23.90 41.90
CA ASP A 888 -23.94 24.10 41.55
C ASP A 888 -24.46 25.55 41.76
N SER A 889 -23.72 26.34 42.54
CA SER A 889 -24.08 27.71 42.94
C SER A 889 -24.32 28.65 41.75
N ILE A 890 -23.63 28.45 40.63
CA ILE A 890 -23.80 29.26 39.41
C ILE A 890 -25.22 29.07 38.83
N GLY A 891 -25.76 27.84 38.86
CA GLY A 891 -27.12 27.54 38.41
C GLY A 891 -28.23 28.05 39.35
N VAL A 892 -27.87 28.48 40.56
CA VAL A 892 -28.80 29.04 41.56
C VAL A 892 -28.80 30.58 41.53
N LEU A 893 -27.63 31.20 41.33
CA LEU A 893 -27.48 32.66 41.39
C LEU A 893 -28.11 33.41 40.20
N GLN A 894 -28.21 32.79 39.02
CA GLN A 894 -28.73 33.45 37.81
C GLN A 894 -30.26 33.64 37.77
N ALA A 895 -31.02 33.14 38.75
CA ALA A 895 -32.48 33.32 38.82
C ALA A 895 -32.94 34.67 39.41
N ASN A 896 -32.04 35.43 40.05
CA ASN A 896 -32.39 36.61 40.86
C ASN A 896 -32.04 37.98 40.23
N SER A 897 -31.64 38.04 38.96
CA SER A 897 -31.11 39.27 38.32
C SER A 897 -31.91 39.81 37.13
N GLN A 898 -33.23 39.58 37.08
CA GLN A 898 -34.15 40.37 36.25
C GLN A 898 -35.60 40.30 36.78
N GLY A 899 -35.99 41.26 37.63
CA GLY A 899 -37.33 41.33 38.21
C GLY A 899 -37.49 42.47 39.22
N PHE A 900 -38.02 43.60 38.79
CA PHE A 900 -38.27 44.77 39.64
C PHE A 900 -39.53 44.54 40.49
N THR A 901 -39.41 44.44 41.81
CA THR A 901 -40.54 44.15 42.72
C THR A 901 -41.30 45.41 43.13
N PRO A 902 -42.61 45.51 42.87
CA PRO A 902 -43.47 46.51 43.51
C PRO A 902 -43.66 46.16 45.00
N PRO A 903 -43.80 47.15 45.90
CA PRO A 903 -44.01 46.90 47.32
C PRO A 903 -45.47 46.51 47.64
N GLY A 904 -45.65 45.47 48.46
CA GLY A 904 -46.92 45.21 49.17
C GLY A 904 -47.70 43.95 48.77
N MET A 905 -47.17 42.76 49.11
CA MET A 905 -48.00 41.56 49.37
C MET A 905 -47.25 40.56 50.24
N ASP A 906 -47.87 40.13 51.35
CA ASP A 906 -47.27 39.22 52.32
C ASP A 906 -47.30 37.75 51.88
N ARG A 907 -46.27 37.00 52.29
CA ARG A 907 -46.19 35.54 52.07
C ARG A 907 -47.08 34.79 53.06
N SER A 908 -47.93 33.89 52.57
CA SER A 908 -48.46 32.78 53.35
C SER A 908 -48.71 31.55 52.47
N SER A 909 -48.51 30.36 53.06
CA SER A 909 -48.88 29.02 52.56
C SER A 909 -48.24 28.54 51.24
N PRO A 910 -47.32 27.55 51.28
CA PRO A 910 -46.97 26.74 50.12
C PRO A 910 -47.94 25.55 49.98
N ASP A 911 -48.73 25.52 48.90
CA ASP A 911 -49.06 24.30 48.13
C ASP A 911 -49.94 24.64 46.91
N ASN A 912 -49.88 23.81 45.88
CA ASN A 912 -50.65 23.88 44.62
C ASN A 912 -50.44 25.14 43.75
N SER A 913 -49.43 25.10 42.88
CA SER A 913 -49.44 25.85 41.61
C SER A 913 -48.91 24.98 40.45
N PRO A 914 -49.47 25.08 39.23
CA PRO A 914 -49.17 24.14 38.14
C PRO A 914 -47.90 24.54 37.38
N VAL A 915 -46.73 24.34 38.00
CA VAL A 915 -45.42 24.53 37.35
C VAL A 915 -44.51 23.32 37.61
N HIS A 916 -44.89 22.18 37.04
CA HIS A 916 -44.03 21.01 36.85
C HIS A 916 -44.24 20.49 35.42
N GLY A 917 -43.14 20.28 34.69
CA GLY A 917 -43.16 20.06 33.23
C GLY A 917 -41.82 20.28 32.52
N MET A 918 -40.78 20.72 33.24
CA MET A 918 -39.38 20.52 32.84
C MET A 918 -38.62 19.99 34.06
N LEU A 919 -38.34 18.68 34.06
CA LEU A 919 -37.32 18.13 34.94
C LEU A 919 -35.98 18.76 34.52
N ARG A 920 -35.26 19.35 35.49
CA ARG A 920 -33.91 19.83 35.24
C ARG A 920 -33.01 18.64 34.92
N GLN A 921 -32.16 18.77 33.91
CA GLN A 921 -30.95 17.93 33.86
C GLN A 921 -30.21 18.09 35.20
N PRO A 922 -29.75 17.01 35.84
CA PRO A 922 -28.89 17.12 37.02
C PRO A 922 -27.61 17.86 36.61
N SER A 923 -27.25 18.90 37.35
CA SER A 923 -26.05 19.68 37.06
C SER A 923 -24.80 18.82 37.22
N ILE A 924 -23.91 18.86 36.23
CA ILE A 924 -22.67 18.08 36.24
C ILE A 924 -21.68 18.71 37.22
N THR A 925 -21.67 18.18 38.45
CA THR A 925 -20.77 18.59 39.55
C THR A 925 -19.36 18.03 39.40
N THR A 926 -19.20 16.90 38.71
CA THR A 926 -17.94 16.18 38.50
C THR A 926 -17.69 15.92 37.01
N GLY A 927 -16.48 16.23 36.55
CA GLY A 927 -16.09 16.18 35.13
C GLY A 927 -16.11 14.80 34.50
N VAL A 928 -16.12 13.73 35.31
CA VAL A 928 -16.21 12.33 34.82
C VAL A 928 -17.52 12.05 34.07
N ASN A 929 -18.59 12.82 34.35
CA ASN A 929 -19.88 12.68 33.67
C ASN A 929 -20.01 13.55 32.40
N ILE A 930 -18.97 14.30 32.02
CA ILE A 930 -18.98 15.10 30.78
C ILE A 930 -18.87 14.16 29.57
N PRO A 931 -19.75 14.28 28.55
CA PRO A 931 -19.60 13.51 27.32
C PRO A 931 -18.36 13.99 26.55
N ILE A 932 -17.37 13.11 26.40
CA ILE A 932 -16.12 13.36 25.67
C ILE A 932 -15.98 12.29 24.59
N ILE A 933 -15.57 12.69 23.39
CA ILE A 933 -15.07 11.80 22.34
C ILE A 933 -13.67 12.25 21.91
N THR A 934 -12.71 11.33 22.01
CA THR A 934 -11.29 11.59 21.78
C THR A 934 -10.79 10.81 20.56
N GLU A 935 -10.16 11.52 19.62
CA GLU A 935 -9.40 10.88 18.55
C GLU A 935 -8.13 10.22 19.10
N LEU A 936 -7.89 8.98 18.67
CA LEU A 936 -6.65 8.25 18.89
C LEU A 936 -6.03 7.80 17.56
N VAL A 937 -4.71 7.80 17.52
CA VAL A 937 -3.90 7.26 16.43
C VAL A 937 -3.59 5.79 16.67
N ASN A 938 -3.14 5.44 17.88
CA ASN A 938 -2.70 4.09 18.22
C ASN A 938 -3.75 3.36 19.07
N ASP A 939 -4.19 2.19 18.60
CA ASP A 939 -5.17 1.33 19.27
C ASP A 939 -4.79 0.98 20.71
N THR A 940 -3.50 0.75 20.99
CA THR A 940 -3.05 0.36 22.35
C THR A 940 -3.20 1.48 23.37
N ASN A 941 -3.34 2.73 22.93
CA ASN A 941 -3.44 3.90 23.81
C ASN A 941 -4.86 4.11 24.37
N VAL A 942 -5.86 3.35 23.90
CA VAL A 942 -7.27 3.47 24.35
C VAL A 942 -7.44 3.23 25.85
N GLN A 943 -6.66 2.30 26.42
CA GLN A 943 -6.70 1.91 27.84
C GLN A 943 -6.41 3.08 28.80
N PHE A 944 -5.73 4.15 28.35
CA PHE A 944 -5.38 5.29 29.21
C PHE A 944 -6.52 6.31 29.39
N LEU A 945 -7.68 6.11 28.74
CA LEU A 945 -8.80 7.05 28.80
C LEU A 945 -9.72 6.85 30.01
N ASP A 946 -9.88 5.62 30.50
CA ASP A 946 -10.65 5.27 31.69
C ASP A 946 -9.74 4.59 32.72
N GLN A 947 -10.04 4.74 34.01
CA GLN A 947 -9.20 4.24 35.13
C GLN A 947 -9.92 3.17 35.98
N ASP A 948 -11.19 2.94 35.67
CA ASP A 948 -12.08 1.91 36.20
C ASP A 948 -12.34 0.83 35.13
N ASP A 949 -11.28 0.45 34.44
CA ASP A 949 -11.27 -0.57 33.40
C ASP A 949 -10.30 -1.68 33.81
N ASP A 950 -10.76 -2.92 33.83
CA ASP A 950 -9.99 -4.11 34.22
C ASP A 950 -9.48 -4.91 33.00
N ASP A 951 -9.70 -4.40 31.78
CA ASP A 951 -9.32 -5.05 30.51
C ASP A 951 -7.79 -5.21 30.37
N ASP A 952 -7.35 -6.36 29.84
CA ASP A 952 -5.95 -6.72 29.64
C ASP A 952 -5.30 -5.89 28.51
N PRO A 953 -4.04 -5.42 28.61
CA PRO A 953 -3.35 -4.72 27.52
C PRO A 953 -3.31 -5.43 26.16
N ASP A 954 -3.45 -6.76 26.10
CA ASP A 954 -3.56 -7.52 24.83
C ASP A 954 -4.99 -7.52 24.22
N THR A 955 -5.96 -6.83 24.84
CA THR A 955 -7.36 -6.75 24.40
C THR A 955 -7.52 -5.99 23.07
N GLU A 956 -8.25 -6.55 22.10
CA GLU A 956 -8.55 -5.83 20.86
C GLU A 956 -9.40 -4.58 21.10
N LEU A 957 -9.04 -3.47 20.45
CA LEU A 957 -9.71 -2.16 20.53
C LEU A 957 -11.23 -2.23 20.66
N TYR A 958 -11.89 -3.05 19.82
CA TYR A 958 -13.35 -3.10 19.77
C TYR A 958 -14.01 -3.65 21.03
N LEU A 959 -13.30 -4.42 21.85
CA LEU A 959 -13.77 -4.94 23.14
C LEU A 959 -13.65 -3.91 24.26
N THR A 960 -12.66 -3.01 24.18
CA THR A 960 -12.30 -2.08 25.27
C THR A 960 -13.46 -1.15 25.65
N GLN A 961 -13.61 -0.90 26.95
CA GLN A 961 -14.70 -0.06 27.48
C GLN A 961 -14.78 1.34 26.85
N PRO A 962 -13.70 2.11 26.62
CA PRO A 962 -13.81 3.47 26.07
C PRO A 962 -14.28 3.47 24.62
N PHE A 963 -13.99 2.41 23.86
CA PHE A 963 -14.51 2.20 22.51
C PHE A 963 -15.97 1.74 22.55
N ALA A 964 -16.31 0.74 23.37
CA ALA A 964 -17.69 0.26 23.53
C ALA A 964 -18.67 1.35 24.01
N CYS A 965 -18.18 2.32 24.79
CA CYS A 965 -18.93 3.50 25.22
C CYS A 965 -18.95 4.66 24.22
N GLY A 966 -18.13 4.62 23.16
CA GLY A 966 -18.02 5.68 22.15
C GLY A 966 -17.33 6.96 22.66
N THR A 967 -16.47 6.83 23.68
CA THR A 967 -15.62 7.94 24.17
C THR A 967 -14.25 7.99 23.47
N ALA A 968 -13.88 6.91 22.78
CA ALA A 968 -12.70 6.83 21.93
C ALA A 968 -13.10 6.63 20.46
N PHE A 969 -12.31 7.17 19.52
CA PHE A 969 -12.38 6.83 18.11
C PHE A 969 -10.97 6.71 17.53
N ALA A 970 -10.58 5.50 17.11
CA ALA A 970 -9.29 5.25 16.48
C ALA A 970 -9.42 5.22 14.95
N VAL A 971 -8.39 5.71 14.25
CA VAL A 971 -8.38 5.79 12.78
C VAL A 971 -8.18 4.42 12.09
N SER A 972 -7.59 3.44 12.80
CA SER A 972 -7.40 2.04 12.40
C SER A 972 -8.67 1.37 11.85
N VAL A 973 -9.81 1.65 12.50
CA VAL A 973 -11.15 1.20 12.10
C VAL A 973 -11.45 1.46 10.62
N LEU A 974 -10.94 2.56 10.06
CA LEU A 974 -11.20 2.93 8.65
C LEU A 974 -10.42 2.08 7.64
N ASP A 975 -9.42 1.29 8.05
CA ASP A 975 -8.76 0.33 7.17
C ASP A 975 -9.70 -0.83 6.78
N SER A 976 -10.53 -1.31 7.72
CA SER A 976 -11.52 -2.37 7.49
C SER A 976 -12.49 -2.02 6.36
N LEU A 977 -12.80 -0.73 6.22
CA LEU A 977 -13.68 -0.19 5.19
C LEU A 977 -13.12 -0.41 3.77
N MET A 978 -11.80 -0.50 3.56
CA MET A 978 -11.23 -0.88 2.25
C MET A 978 -11.69 -2.28 1.81
N SER A 979 -11.77 -3.24 2.75
CA SER A 979 -12.29 -4.57 2.46
C SER A 979 -13.80 -4.54 2.20
N ALA A 980 -14.56 -3.83 3.05
CA ALA A 980 -16.01 -3.72 2.92
C ALA A 980 -16.43 -3.05 1.60
N THR A 981 -15.73 -2.00 1.16
CA THR A 981 -15.96 -1.34 -0.13
C THR A 981 -15.64 -2.26 -1.32
N TYR A 982 -14.58 -3.08 -1.26
CA TYR A 982 -14.30 -4.06 -2.32
C TYR A 982 -15.42 -5.10 -2.45
N PHE A 983 -15.93 -5.62 -1.33
CA PHE A 983 -17.03 -6.60 -1.36
C PHE A 983 -18.39 -5.99 -1.68
N ASN A 984 -18.61 -4.71 -1.35
CA ASN A 984 -19.88 -4.02 -1.57
C ASN A 984 -19.73 -2.50 -1.69
N ASP A 985 -19.63 -2.05 -2.94
CA ASP A 985 -19.53 -0.68 -3.44
C ASP A 985 -20.54 0.28 -2.79
N ASN A 986 -21.74 -0.24 -2.47
CA ASN A 986 -22.85 0.55 -1.94
C ASN A 986 -22.67 0.91 -0.46
N ILE A 987 -21.83 0.18 0.31
CA ILE A 987 -21.62 0.40 1.74
C ILE A 987 -20.96 1.76 1.98
N LEU A 988 -19.92 2.10 1.22
CA LEU A 988 -19.27 3.41 1.28
C LEU A 988 -20.29 4.52 0.98
N THR A 989 -21.09 4.36 -0.07
CA THR A 989 -22.09 5.37 -0.47
C THR A 989 -23.19 5.55 0.60
N LEU A 990 -23.66 4.46 1.24
CA LEU A 990 -24.62 4.55 2.35
C LEU A 990 -23.99 5.23 3.58
N ILE A 991 -22.80 4.79 4.01
CA ILE A 991 -22.08 5.36 5.14
C ILE A 991 -21.85 6.86 4.90
N ARG A 992 -21.32 7.26 3.74
CA ARG A 992 -21.15 8.67 3.38
C ARG A 992 -22.47 9.43 3.44
N THR A 993 -23.57 8.89 2.92
CA THR A 993 -24.90 9.54 2.95
C THR A 993 -25.39 9.77 4.38
N LEU A 994 -25.25 8.77 5.25
CA LEU A 994 -25.63 8.83 6.67
C LEU A 994 -24.74 9.80 7.47
N VAL A 995 -23.43 9.68 7.29
CA VAL A 995 -22.41 10.28 8.15
C VAL A 995 -22.12 11.74 7.80
N THR A 996 -22.04 12.08 6.51
CA THR A 996 -21.74 13.47 6.07
C THR A 996 -22.93 14.42 6.19
N GLY A 997 -24.12 13.91 6.52
CA GLY A 997 -25.37 14.67 6.42
C GLY A 997 -25.86 14.87 4.97
N GLY A 998 -25.34 14.09 4.02
CA GLY A 998 -25.81 14.05 2.62
C GLY A 998 -24.93 14.78 1.61
N ALA A 999 -23.62 14.54 1.60
CA ALA A 999 -22.74 14.98 0.51
C ALA A 999 -23.11 14.26 -0.80
N THR A 1000 -23.76 14.97 -1.72
CA THR A 1000 -24.10 14.47 -3.06
C THR A 1000 -22.92 14.63 -4.03
N PRO A 1001 -22.82 13.83 -5.12
CA PRO A 1001 -21.83 14.07 -6.17
C PRO A 1001 -21.97 15.46 -6.83
N GLU A 1002 -23.18 16.03 -6.83
CA GLU A 1002 -23.47 17.41 -7.24
C GLU A 1002 -22.69 18.43 -6.37
N LEU A 1003 -22.60 18.17 -5.05
CA LEU A 1003 -21.82 18.99 -4.13
C LEU A 1003 -20.31 18.73 -4.24
N GLU A 1004 -19.88 17.49 -4.47
CA GLU A 1004 -18.46 17.18 -4.70
C GLU A 1004 -17.93 17.92 -5.95
N ALA A 1005 -18.72 17.99 -7.02
CA ALA A 1005 -18.37 18.78 -8.21
C ALA A 1005 -18.27 20.29 -7.94
N LEU A 1006 -19.22 20.87 -7.20
CA LEU A 1006 -19.18 22.30 -6.81
C LEU A 1006 -17.97 22.63 -5.93
N ILE A 1007 -17.51 21.69 -5.10
CA ILE A 1007 -16.31 21.86 -4.28
C ILE A 1007 -15.04 21.65 -5.12
N ALA A 1008 -15.07 20.79 -6.14
CA ALA A 1008 -13.96 20.61 -7.08
C ALA A 1008 -13.65 21.87 -7.92
N GLU A 1009 -14.66 22.69 -8.22
CA GLU A 1009 -14.46 23.94 -8.98
C GLU A 1009 -13.86 25.08 -8.12
N GLU A 1010 -14.27 25.23 -6.86
CA GLU A 1010 -14.00 26.45 -6.07
C GLU A 1010 -13.57 26.23 -4.61
N ASN A 1011 -13.47 24.99 -4.14
CA ASN A 1011 -13.19 24.58 -2.75
C ASN A 1011 -14.10 25.20 -1.65
N ALA A 1012 -15.12 25.99 -2.01
CA ALA A 1012 -15.98 26.72 -1.07
C ALA A 1012 -17.45 26.26 -1.11
N LEU A 1013 -18.22 26.55 -0.06
CA LEU A 1013 -19.66 26.28 -0.03
C LEU A 1013 -20.45 27.52 -0.49
N ARG A 1014 -21.05 27.45 -1.68
CA ARG A 1014 -21.82 28.55 -2.28
C ARG A 1014 -23.21 28.70 -1.66
N GLY A 1015 -23.61 29.92 -1.32
CA GLY A 1015 -24.95 30.23 -0.82
C GLY A 1015 -26.00 30.26 -1.93
N GLY A 1016 -27.08 29.49 -1.76
CA GLY A 1016 -28.19 29.35 -2.71
C GLY A 1016 -29.40 30.23 -2.36
N TYR A 1017 -30.32 30.33 -3.32
CA TYR A 1017 -31.67 30.83 -3.06
C TYR A 1017 -32.59 29.67 -2.67
N SER A 1018 -33.55 29.93 -1.77
CA SER A 1018 -34.52 28.91 -1.36
C SER A 1018 -35.55 28.69 -2.48
N THR A 1019 -35.60 27.49 -3.03
CA THR A 1019 -36.58 27.07 -4.05
C THR A 1019 -37.41 25.91 -3.51
N PRO A 1020 -38.59 25.60 -4.07
CA PRO A 1020 -39.34 24.42 -3.67
C PRO A 1020 -38.54 23.10 -3.79
N GLN A 1021 -37.62 23.03 -4.77
CA GLN A 1021 -36.74 21.87 -4.96
C GLN A 1021 -35.64 21.79 -3.89
N THR A 1022 -34.91 22.88 -3.65
CA THR A 1022 -33.87 22.92 -2.59
C THR A 1022 -34.46 22.84 -1.18
N LEU A 1023 -35.74 23.16 -0.98
CA LEU A 1023 -36.47 22.89 0.26
C LEU A 1023 -36.92 21.43 0.39
N ALA A 1024 -37.26 20.75 -0.72
CA ALA A 1024 -37.58 19.31 -0.71
C ALA A 1024 -36.36 18.44 -0.40
N ASN A 1025 -35.15 18.85 -0.82
CA ASN A 1025 -33.88 18.21 -0.48
C ASN A 1025 -33.58 18.17 1.06
N ARG A 1026 -34.40 18.84 1.87
CA ARG A 1026 -34.30 18.85 3.34
C ARG A 1026 -35.11 17.73 4.02
N ASP A 1027 -36.07 17.12 3.31
CA ASP A 1027 -36.89 16.01 3.81
C ASP A 1027 -36.06 14.71 3.81
N ARG A 1028 -35.19 14.60 4.81
CA ARG A 1028 -34.22 13.52 4.99
C ARG A 1028 -34.14 13.16 6.46
N CYS A 1029 -34.05 11.87 6.76
CA CYS A 1029 -33.88 11.42 8.12
C CYS A 1029 -32.63 12.01 8.80
N ARG A 1030 -32.69 12.12 10.12
CA ARG A 1030 -31.58 12.51 11.00
C ARG A 1030 -31.41 11.48 12.11
N VAL A 1031 -30.17 11.23 12.52
CA VAL A 1031 -29.89 10.38 13.68
C VAL A 1031 -30.22 11.15 14.97
N ALA A 1032 -30.89 10.50 15.91
CA ALA A 1032 -31.15 11.02 17.24
C ALA A 1032 -31.18 9.90 18.28
N GLN A 1033 -31.02 10.29 19.56
CA GLN A 1033 -31.30 9.44 20.71
C GLN A 1033 -32.60 9.87 21.38
N LEU A 1034 -33.44 8.90 21.74
CA LEU A 1034 -34.66 9.11 22.52
C LEU A 1034 -34.49 8.47 23.90
N ALA A 1035 -34.84 9.19 24.97
CA ALA A 1035 -34.91 8.63 26.31
C ALA A 1035 -36.22 7.86 26.51
N LEU A 1036 -36.16 6.72 27.19
CA LEU A 1036 -37.37 5.94 27.52
C LEU A 1036 -38.14 6.52 28.73
N LEU A 1037 -37.44 7.02 29.75
CA LEU A 1037 -38.02 7.73 30.91
C LEU A 1037 -39.04 8.82 30.52
N ASP A 1038 -38.70 9.67 29.55
CA ASP A 1038 -39.44 10.88 29.21
C ASP A 1038 -39.95 10.84 27.75
N GLY A 1039 -41.12 10.23 27.50
CA GLY A 1039 -41.73 10.24 26.17
C GLY A 1039 -42.97 9.38 25.98
N PRO A 1040 -43.52 9.30 24.74
CA PRO A 1040 -44.69 8.49 24.37
C PRO A 1040 -44.42 6.97 24.34
N PHE A 1041 -43.25 6.56 24.84
CA PHE A 1041 -42.75 5.19 24.91
C PHE A 1041 -42.36 4.76 26.33
N ALA A 1042 -42.53 5.62 27.34
CA ALA A 1042 -42.23 5.30 28.74
C ALA A 1042 -43.06 4.10 29.25
N ASP A 1043 -44.25 3.92 28.68
CA ASP A 1043 -45.13 2.76 28.89
C ASP A 1043 -44.58 1.41 28.37
N LEU A 1044 -43.50 1.44 27.57
CA LEU A 1044 -42.73 0.26 27.16
C LEU A 1044 -41.35 0.18 27.85
N GLY A 1045 -40.95 1.21 28.61
CA GLY A 1045 -39.66 1.22 29.31
C GLY A 1045 -39.60 0.28 30.51
N ASP A 1046 -40.74 0.06 31.20
CA ASP A 1046 -40.85 -0.81 32.37
C ASP A 1046 -40.93 -2.31 31.96
N GLY A 1047 -39.83 -2.87 31.46
CA GLY A 1047 -39.73 -4.29 31.11
C GLY A 1047 -40.45 -4.69 29.81
N GLY A 1048 -40.68 -3.75 28.91
CA GLY A 1048 -41.23 -4.01 27.57
C GLY A 1048 -40.21 -4.62 26.61
N CYS A 1049 -40.71 -5.19 25.50
CA CYS A 1049 -39.87 -5.76 24.44
C CYS A 1049 -39.44 -4.71 23.41
N TYR A 1050 -38.16 -4.73 23.00
CA TYR A 1050 -37.63 -3.86 21.94
C TYR A 1050 -38.42 -3.95 20.63
N GLY A 1051 -38.94 -5.14 20.29
CA GLY A 1051 -39.74 -5.36 19.09
C GLY A 1051 -41.06 -4.60 19.05
N ASP A 1052 -41.73 -4.44 20.20
CA ASP A 1052 -42.95 -3.65 20.29
C ASP A 1052 -42.65 -2.15 20.18
N LEU A 1053 -41.54 -1.70 20.78
CA LEU A 1053 -41.05 -0.33 20.66
C LEU A 1053 -40.76 0.02 19.19
N PHE A 1054 -40.01 -0.84 18.49
CA PHE A 1054 -39.72 -0.70 17.06
C PHE A 1054 -41.01 -0.55 16.23
N CYS A 1055 -41.98 -1.46 16.45
CA CYS A 1055 -43.25 -1.43 15.72
C CYS A 1055 -44.11 -0.18 16.05
N LYS A 1056 -44.14 0.24 17.32
CA LYS A 1056 -44.90 1.41 17.80
C LYS A 1056 -44.31 2.72 17.28
N ALA A 1057 -42.99 2.86 17.28
CA ALA A 1057 -42.27 4.04 16.77
C ALA A 1057 -42.38 4.16 15.24
N LEU A 1058 -42.20 3.05 14.53
CA LEU A 1058 -42.25 3.01 13.07
C LEU A 1058 -43.66 3.30 12.53
N LYS A 1059 -44.72 2.74 13.14
CA LYS A 1059 -46.12 3.00 12.72
C LYS A 1059 -46.60 4.40 13.03
N THR A 1060 -46.27 4.91 14.22
CA THR A 1060 -46.84 6.18 14.72
C THR A 1060 -46.09 7.41 14.17
N TYR A 1061 -44.78 7.31 13.99
CA TYR A 1061 -43.92 8.46 13.67
C TYR A 1061 -43.00 8.24 12.46
N ASN A 1062 -43.01 7.06 11.83
CA ASN A 1062 -42.02 6.65 10.81
C ASN A 1062 -40.56 6.72 11.31
N MET A 1063 -40.37 6.57 12.63
CA MET A 1063 -39.05 6.53 13.25
C MET A 1063 -38.54 5.09 13.25
N LEU A 1064 -37.36 4.87 12.66
CA LEU A 1064 -36.72 3.56 12.64
C LEU A 1064 -35.71 3.47 13.79
N CYS A 1065 -36.00 2.64 14.79
CA CYS A 1065 -35.05 2.30 15.85
C CYS A 1065 -34.03 1.28 15.31
N PHE A 1066 -32.75 1.42 15.68
CA PHE A 1066 -31.68 0.52 15.19
C PHE A 1066 -30.66 0.08 16.25
N GLY A 1067 -30.77 0.57 17.48
CA GLY A 1067 -30.04 0.03 18.63
C GLY A 1067 -30.38 0.72 19.95
N ILE A 1068 -29.71 0.29 21.02
CA ILE A 1068 -29.85 0.78 22.40
C ILE A 1068 -28.49 1.32 22.88
N TYR A 1069 -28.51 2.32 23.76
CA TYR A 1069 -27.35 2.88 24.47
C TYR A 1069 -27.57 2.74 25.98
N ARG A 1070 -27.23 1.55 26.50
CA ARG A 1070 -27.59 1.07 27.84
C ARG A 1070 -26.53 1.45 28.86
N LEU A 1071 -26.92 1.82 30.08
CA LEU A 1071 -25.99 2.07 31.18
C LEU A 1071 -25.20 0.79 31.51
N ARG A 1072 -23.87 0.90 31.66
CA ARG A 1072 -22.95 -0.23 31.91
C ARG A 1072 -23.46 -1.09 33.08
N ASP A 1073 -23.72 -0.45 34.21
CA ASP A 1073 -24.04 -1.11 35.47
C ASP A 1073 -25.54 -1.47 35.62
N ALA A 1074 -26.37 -1.27 34.59
CA ALA A 1074 -27.83 -1.49 34.67
C ALA A 1074 -28.27 -2.97 34.84
N HIS A 1075 -27.37 -3.92 34.56
CA HIS A 1075 -27.58 -5.35 34.79
C HIS A 1075 -27.27 -5.78 36.23
N LEU A 1076 -26.62 -4.92 37.02
CA LEU A 1076 -26.24 -5.21 38.41
C LEU A 1076 -27.39 -4.89 39.37
N SER A 1077 -27.57 -5.74 40.37
CA SER A 1077 -28.61 -5.59 41.40
C SER A 1077 -28.37 -4.45 42.40
N THR A 1078 -27.17 -3.84 42.37
CA THR A 1078 -26.75 -2.73 43.24
C THR A 1078 -26.72 -1.41 42.46
N PRO A 1079 -27.50 -0.38 42.87
CA PRO A 1079 -27.50 0.92 42.19
C PRO A 1079 -26.12 1.62 42.20
N SER A 1080 -25.47 1.64 41.05
CA SER A 1080 -24.22 2.35 40.82
C SER A 1080 -24.44 3.84 40.54
N GLN A 1081 -23.39 4.66 40.73
CA GLN A 1081 -23.35 6.06 40.28
C GLN A 1081 -22.71 6.23 38.90
N CYS A 1082 -22.27 5.13 38.26
CA CYS A 1082 -21.65 5.18 36.94
C CYS A 1082 -22.66 5.60 35.85
N THR A 1083 -22.37 6.71 35.16
CA THR A 1083 -23.21 7.21 34.05
C THR A 1083 -22.77 6.68 32.68
N LYS A 1084 -21.72 5.86 32.61
CA LYS A 1084 -21.22 5.30 31.33
C LYS A 1084 -22.27 4.40 30.69
N ARG A 1085 -22.37 4.49 29.36
CA ARG A 1085 -23.30 3.71 28.54
C ARG A 1085 -22.54 3.02 27.41
N TYR A 1086 -22.95 1.81 27.06
CA TYR A 1086 -22.40 1.03 25.95
C TYR A 1086 -23.45 0.79 24.87
N VAL A 1087 -22.97 0.46 23.66
CA VAL A 1087 -23.78 0.31 22.45
C VAL A 1087 -24.33 -1.11 22.31
N ILE A 1088 -25.60 -1.25 21.94
CA ILE A 1088 -26.20 -2.53 21.52
C ILE A 1088 -26.85 -2.32 20.15
N THR A 1089 -26.22 -2.84 19.10
CA THR A 1089 -26.69 -2.76 17.71
C THR A 1089 -27.74 -3.84 17.42
N ASN A 1090 -28.84 -3.51 16.75
CA ASN A 1090 -29.85 -4.47 16.27
C ASN A 1090 -30.24 -5.59 17.29
N PRO A 1091 -30.70 -5.25 18.51
CA PRO A 1091 -31.11 -6.24 19.49
C PRO A 1091 -32.34 -7.05 19.03
N PRO A 1092 -32.50 -8.30 19.52
CA PRO A 1092 -33.60 -9.17 19.10
C PRO A 1092 -34.98 -8.66 19.53
N TYR A 1093 -36.05 -9.16 18.89
CA TYR A 1093 -37.44 -8.74 19.15
C TYR A 1093 -37.82 -8.82 20.64
N GLU A 1094 -37.47 -9.94 21.29
CA GLU A 1094 -37.77 -10.24 22.71
C GLU A 1094 -36.82 -9.55 23.71
N PHE A 1095 -35.97 -8.61 23.27
CA PHE A 1095 -34.97 -7.99 24.15
C PHE A 1095 -35.64 -7.04 25.15
N GLU A 1096 -35.41 -7.27 26.44
CA GLU A 1096 -35.99 -6.50 27.54
C GLU A 1096 -35.41 -5.07 27.61
N LEU A 1097 -36.29 -4.08 27.71
CA LEU A 1097 -35.96 -2.66 27.86
C LEU A 1097 -35.85 -2.27 29.34
N VAL A 1098 -34.96 -1.31 29.63
CA VAL A 1098 -34.83 -0.68 30.96
C VAL A 1098 -35.24 0.80 30.82
N PRO A 1099 -35.98 1.41 31.78
CA PRO A 1099 -36.46 2.80 31.63
C PRO A 1099 -35.33 3.83 31.41
N THR A 1100 -34.14 3.53 31.94
CA THR A 1100 -32.95 4.38 31.83
C THR A 1100 -32.23 4.29 30.48
N ASP A 1101 -32.64 3.40 29.56
CA ASP A 1101 -32.03 3.26 28.24
C ASP A 1101 -32.26 4.50 27.35
N LEU A 1102 -31.29 4.78 26.48
CA LEU A 1102 -31.44 5.70 25.35
C LEU A 1102 -31.49 4.88 24.06
N ILE A 1103 -32.37 5.25 23.11
CA ILE A 1103 -32.64 4.47 21.90
C ILE A 1103 -32.13 5.21 20.67
N PHE A 1104 -31.27 4.57 19.88
CA PHE A 1104 -30.81 5.11 18.60
C PHE A 1104 -31.92 4.99 17.56
N CYS A 1105 -32.30 6.11 16.94
CA CYS A 1105 -33.35 6.16 15.93
C CYS A 1105 -33.06 7.11 14.77
N LEU A 1106 -33.69 6.83 13.63
CA LEU A 1106 -33.75 7.72 12.47
C LEU A 1106 -35.08 8.48 12.51
N MET A 1107 -35.04 9.75 12.90
CA MET A 1107 -36.19 10.63 12.91
C MET A 1107 -36.41 11.25 11.53
N GLN A 1108 -37.67 11.34 11.08
CA GLN A 1108 -38.05 12.14 9.92
C GLN A 1108 -37.88 13.65 10.21
N PHE A 1109 -37.87 14.46 9.16
CA PHE A 1109 -37.94 15.92 9.28
C PHE A 1109 -39.39 16.37 9.51
N ASP A 1110 -39.68 17.16 10.56
CA ASP A 1110 -41.00 17.76 10.76
C ASP A 1110 -41.07 19.17 10.16
N HIS A 1111 -42.13 19.44 9.40
CA HIS A 1111 -42.40 20.77 8.86
C HIS A 1111 -43.10 21.71 9.86
N ASN A 1112 -43.76 21.16 10.89
CA ASN A 1112 -44.69 21.90 11.76
C ASN A 1112 -43.99 22.62 12.94
N ALA A 1113 -42.88 22.08 13.45
CA ALA A 1113 -42.07 22.67 14.52
C ALA A 1113 -41.59 24.12 14.24
N GLY A 1114 -41.60 24.56 12.98
CA GLY A 1114 -41.32 25.95 12.61
C GLY A 1114 -42.45 26.95 12.86
N GLN A 1115 -43.72 26.50 12.90
CA GLN A 1115 -44.90 27.39 13.00
C GLN A 1115 -45.42 27.55 14.44
N SER A 1116 -45.28 26.53 15.28
CA SER A 1116 -45.92 26.42 16.61
C SER A 1116 -45.49 27.46 17.65
N ARG A 1117 -44.42 28.22 17.41
CA ARG A 1117 -43.98 29.35 18.27
C ARG A 1117 -44.33 30.74 17.73
N ALA A 1118 -44.75 30.89 16.48
CA ALA A 1118 -45.08 32.19 15.90
C ALA A 1118 -46.46 32.73 16.32
N SER A 1119 -47.37 31.85 16.77
CA SER A 1119 -48.77 32.17 17.05
C SER A 1119 -49.11 32.47 18.53
N LEU A 1120 -48.10 32.60 19.39
CA LEU A 1120 -48.29 32.82 20.84
C LEU A 1120 -48.06 34.27 21.31
N SER A 1121 -47.76 35.20 20.41
CA SER A 1121 -47.68 36.64 20.68
C SER A 1121 -48.69 37.40 19.82
N HIS A 1122 -49.85 37.70 20.41
CA HIS A 1122 -50.87 38.72 20.08
C HIS A 1122 -52.32 38.20 20.13
N SER A 1123 -52.97 38.29 21.31
CA SER A 1123 -54.41 38.59 21.44
C SER A 1123 -54.83 38.72 22.92
N SER A 1124 -54.79 39.94 23.45
CA SER A 1124 -55.43 40.29 24.73
C SER A 1124 -56.33 41.50 24.54
N HIS A 1125 -57.60 41.35 24.94
CA HIS A 1125 -58.73 42.30 24.73
C HIS A 1125 -59.10 42.48 23.23
N SER A 1126 -60.36 42.35 22.84
CA SER A 1126 -61.56 42.95 23.46
C SER A 1126 -62.78 42.00 23.48
N SER A 1127 -63.90 42.47 24.02
CA SER A 1127 -65.11 41.68 24.30
C SER A 1127 -66.38 42.36 23.80
N GLN A 1128 -67.36 41.56 23.30
CA GLN A 1128 -68.81 41.66 23.56
C GLN A 1128 -69.68 40.88 22.54
N SER A 1129 -70.67 40.12 23.04
CA SER A 1129 -71.96 39.77 22.36
C SER A 1129 -71.92 38.87 21.11
N SER A 1130 -72.97 38.13 20.71
CA SER A 1130 -74.16 37.64 21.45
C SER A 1130 -74.82 36.42 20.77
N SER A 1131 -75.41 35.54 21.59
CA SER A 1131 -76.46 34.52 21.36
C SER A 1131 -76.99 34.19 19.93
N LYS A 1132 -77.15 32.89 19.64
CA LYS A 1132 -78.48 32.19 19.58
C LYS A 1132 -78.38 30.68 19.22
N LYS A 1133 -79.15 29.85 19.94
CA LYS A 1133 -79.83 28.55 19.60
C LYS A 1133 -79.08 27.48 18.76
N SER A 1134 -79.19 26.17 18.98
CA SER A 1134 -80.25 25.29 19.54
C SER A 1134 -79.59 24.00 20.13
N SER A 1135 -79.93 23.49 21.33
CA SER A 1135 -81.04 22.55 21.68
C SER A 1135 -81.16 21.31 20.78
N SER A 1136 -81.28 20.05 21.25
CA SER A 1136 -81.43 19.49 22.63
C SER A 1136 -81.52 17.92 22.59
N VAL A 1137 -81.65 17.23 23.76
CA VAL A 1137 -82.05 15.79 23.95
C VAL A 1137 -80.94 14.75 23.66
N HIS A 1138 -80.60 13.67 24.40
CA HIS A 1138 -80.82 13.08 25.76
C HIS A 1138 -79.53 12.23 26.08
N SER A 1139 -79.02 11.88 27.28
CA SER A 1139 -79.28 12.09 28.73
C SER A 1139 -79.78 10.87 29.59
N ILE A 1140 -79.16 10.69 30.77
CA ILE A 1140 -79.54 9.87 31.98
C ILE A 1140 -79.37 8.30 31.90
N PRO A 1141 -79.33 7.49 33.01
CA PRO A 1141 -78.02 7.02 33.56
C PRO A 1141 -77.90 5.58 34.20
N SER A 1142 -76.71 5.31 34.79
CA SER A 1142 -76.48 4.76 36.17
C SER A 1142 -76.21 3.26 36.47
N THR A 1143 -75.71 3.04 37.71
CA THR A 1143 -75.47 1.78 38.47
C THR A 1143 -74.16 1.00 38.16
N ALA A 1144 -73.44 0.40 39.11
CA ALA A 1144 -73.43 0.55 40.59
C ALA A 1144 -72.14 -0.03 41.24
N ASN A 1145 -71.97 0.22 42.55
CA ASN A 1145 -70.90 -0.28 43.44
C ASN A 1145 -70.52 -1.77 43.28
N ARG A 1146 -69.22 -2.08 43.42
CA ARG A 1146 -68.71 -2.86 44.58
C ARG A 1146 -67.18 -2.88 44.72
N GLN A 1147 -66.71 -2.75 45.96
CA GLN A 1147 -65.42 -3.30 46.40
C GLN A 1147 -65.58 -4.80 46.67
N ASN A 1148 -64.50 -5.58 46.50
CA ASN A 1148 -64.19 -6.67 47.44
C ASN A 1148 -62.74 -7.14 47.35
N ARG A 1149 -62.04 -7.12 48.49
CA ARG A 1149 -60.76 -7.81 48.75
C ARG A 1149 -61.05 -9.30 48.99
N PRO A 1150 -60.09 -10.23 48.80
CA PRO A 1150 -59.62 -10.94 50.01
C PRO A 1150 -58.18 -11.52 49.96
N LYS A 1151 -57.52 -11.51 51.14
CA LYS A 1151 -56.68 -12.62 51.70
C LYS A 1151 -55.34 -12.98 50.97
N SER A 1152 -54.32 -13.53 51.64
CA SER A 1152 -54.06 -13.73 53.08
C SER A 1152 -52.65 -14.26 53.41
N ARG A 1153 -52.13 -13.91 54.60
CA ARG A 1153 -51.26 -14.74 55.49
C ARG A 1153 -49.82 -15.07 55.06
N GLU A 1154 -48.90 -15.45 55.95
CA GLU A 1154 -48.55 -15.11 57.36
C GLU A 1154 -47.32 -15.95 57.79
N SER A 1155 -46.72 -15.66 58.95
CA SER A 1155 -45.55 -16.33 59.57
C SER A 1155 -44.18 -16.01 58.94
N ARG A 1156 -43.04 -16.04 59.67
CA ARG A 1156 -42.77 -16.68 60.98
C ARG A 1156 -41.73 -15.90 61.84
N ASP A 1157 -41.46 -16.38 63.05
CA ASP A 1157 -40.81 -15.68 64.18
C ASP A 1157 -39.28 -15.49 64.17
N LYS A 1158 -38.85 -14.33 64.72
CA LYS A 1158 -37.81 -14.08 65.77
C LYS A 1158 -36.61 -15.06 65.93
N GLN A 1159 -35.38 -14.52 66.02
CA GLN A 1159 -34.69 -14.27 67.32
C GLN A 1159 -33.28 -13.60 67.22
N LYS A 1160 -33.01 -12.69 68.20
CA LYS A 1160 -31.74 -12.37 68.91
C LYS A 1160 -30.40 -12.08 68.19
N TYR A 1161 -29.93 -10.83 68.38
CA TYR A 1161 -28.72 -10.43 69.14
C TYR A 1161 -27.49 -11.37 69.22
N VAL A 1162 -26.34 -10.88 68.72
CA VAL A 1162 -24.97 -11.04 69.25
C VAL A 1162 -24.22 -9.69 69.07
N GLN A 1163 -23.07 -9.50 69.70
CA GLN A 1163 -22.27 -8.25 69.82
C GLN A 1163 -20.78 -8.55 69.49
N GLU A 1164 -19.92 -7.52 69.43
CA GLU A 1164 -18.43 -7.61 69.36
C GLU A 1164 -17.84 -8.07 67.99
N GLU A 1165 -16.62 -7.72 67.57
CA GLU A 1165 -15.74 -6.58 67.92
C GLU A 1165 -14.89 -6.13 66.68
N ARG A 1166 -13.86 -5.30 66.91
CA ARG A 1166 -12.96 -4.72 65.90
C ARG A 1166 -12.10 -5.73 65.13
N LEU A 1167 -11.72 -5.38 63.89
CA LEU A 1167 -10.33 -5.00 63.57
C LEU A 1167 -10.30 -3.97 62.43
#